data_AF-A0A8W8LTE2-F1
#
_entry.id   AF-A0A8W8LTE2-F1
#
_cell.length_a   1.000
_cell.length_b   1.000
_cell.length_c   1.000
_cell.angle_alpha   90.00
_cell.angle_beta   90.00
_cell.angle_gamma   90.00
#
_symmetry.space_group_name_H-M   'P 1'
#
loop_
_entity.id
_entity.type
_entity.pdbx_description
1 polymer ?
#
loop_
_entity_poly.entity_id
_entity_poly.type
_entity_poly.pdbx_seq_one_letter_code
_entity_poly.pdbx_strand_id
1 'polypeptide(L)'
;MDNFHFVRLILLFIILICESVIADIYLHSPRGGNNRLDEENRNVQNQNRLFDSQNNNRGGYNVGSLYYYAGSTLPIEWTNQHSCSNPNSHCEIILQYMCNDQVRDGASTQTIPLNPDDCRLGNCNTDKEYGMNENFDYYLNCRSRERNKGLFTADQNLNNRNRAVNTRQNPNGQRYGYECPEERDYYPYWGPTPWMDIAVLTNDATRCPYYKAESANVKPRFGCVMSSDFLVENFPRITLPNTKEACEVYRYPTNDPDGMKAEWKEVPAFGIGEPDCRETQFSRDNHLGNGIGGQPLVYNWTVPNTVHENCVMRIRYNISTGDYDGWNTTYNTNVDAKLAAKVGLSQNEADNRGFVLENNPEVKVFSDANFDLELAVNTAQYGRTFEDRSFAFAIRPRPAGTEGRTISNLNVRGKRGNIVQVFPSVEYDFVPNNLEMATSNYVHIQWTGSNTNNPNNDGNGQARSDRNNIVQLGEATYDEGSLKSFGPGAVYGKYGVNYPAHVVNSSFLGLSQQDLLHLAFNSPGQFGGELSQLDDAGTYFDLGLRMVSQQGTYQYMCTRNNDFSNRDQKGRVTALPYLTQNQAIGWGGGTLALADNKAKIMVEQGTFSALQSMRMEEWTPEQAIASNRLRSEPTGDKYASNFIVVQPETIMTQSGATFTVQMQVDPDASEVEIYRSKSTDMATWTKVPSSVSGSTASFQVDQGGVYVARSHQNLGPIIGIVAACVVVLLVVIASVMYFKRNPSSFEKLKSGARKAERSVQNKV
;
A
#
# COMPACT_ATOMS: atom_id res chain seq x y z
N MET A 1 33.12 52.70 23.06
CA MET A 1 33.18 51.21 22.95
C MET A 1 31.73 50.78 23.01
N ASP A 2 31.13 50.72 21.83
CA ASP A 2 29.73 51.08 21.67
C ASP A 2 28.82 49.87 21.75
N ASN A 3 27.78 50.03 22.57
CA ASN A 3 26.63 49.13 22.77
C ASN A 3 25.88 48.75 21.47
N PHE A 4 26.27 49.32 20.32
CA PHE A 4 25.70 49.01 19.01
C PHE A 4 26.14 47.67 18.43
N HIS A 5 27.31 47.14 18.82
CA HIS A 5 27.79 45.85 18.31
C HIS A 5 27.16 44.64 19.02
N PHE A 6 26.79 44.79 20.30
CA PHE A 6 26.22 43.68 21.08
C PHE A 6 24.75 43.40 20.69
N VAL A 7 23.97 44.44 20.39
CA VAL A 7 22.56 44.32 19.97
C VAL A 7 22.44 43.72 18.55
N ARG A 8 23.38 44.03 17.63
CA ARG A 8 23.41 43.40 16.31
C ARG A 8 23.81 41.92 16.36
N LEU A 9 24.67 41.51 17.28
CA LEU A 9 25.01 40.09 17.45
C LEU A 9 23.84 39.27 18.02
N ILE A 10 23.04 39.85 18.92
CA ILE A 10 21.86 39.18 19.50
C ILE A 10 20.72 39.07 18.49
N LEU A 11 20.48 40.10 17.67
CA LEU A 11 19.49 40.03 16.57
C LEU A 11 19.90 39.06 15.44
N LEU A 12 21.21 38.90 15.18
CA LEU A 12 21.71 37.87 14.26
C LEU A 12 21.68 36.46 14.86
N PHE A 13 21.74 36.30 16.19
CA PHE A 13 21.60 35.01 16.86
C PHE A 13 20.14 34.57 17.01
N ILE A 14 19.19 35.50 17.18
CA ILE A 14 17.75 35.19 17.31
C ILE A 14 17.11 34.89 15.95
N ILE A 15 17.65 35.39 14.83
CA ILE A 15 17.16 35.05 13.47
C ILE A 15 17.68 33.66 13.00
N LEU A 16 18.62 33.04 13.72
CA LEU A 16 19.27 31.79 13.30
C LEU A 16 18.73 30.51 13.95
N ILE A 17 17.67 30.60 14.75
CA ILE A 17 16.97 29.43 15.32
C ILE A 17 15.53 29.38 14.79
N CYS A 18 15.37 29.50 13.48
CA CYS A 18 14.29 28.75 12.82
C CYS A 18 14.83 27.33 12.63
N GLU A 19 14.90 26.54 13.71
CA GLU A 19 14.95 25.10 13.56
C GLU A 19 13.62 24.69 12.92
N SER A 20 13.60 24.64 11.60
CA SER A 20 12.56 23.93 10.88
C SER A 20 12.63 22.50 11.38
N VAL A 21 11.67 22.10 12.21
CA VAL A 21 11.50 20.70 12.58
C VAL A 21 11.27 19.97 11.27
N ILE A 22 12.27 19.20 10.84
CA ILE A 22 12.16 18.40 9.64
C ILE A 22 11.43 17.12 10.09
N ALA A 23 10.17 16.97 9.69
CA ALA A 23 9.38 15.79 9.99
C ALA A 23 9.45 14.86 8.80
N ASP A 24 10.53 14.09 8.74
CA ASP A 24 10.90 13.40 7.52
C ASP A 24 9.94 12.25 7.13
N ILE A 25 9.78 12.02 5.83
CA ILE A 25 9.30 10.76 5.25
C ILE A 25 10.27 10.23 4.21
N TYR A 26 10.67 8.96 4.33
CA TYR A 26 11.60 8.32 3.39
C TYR A 26 11.00 7.08 2.78
N LEU A 27 10.91 7.07 1.46
CA LEU A 27 10.44 5.92 0.71
C LEU A 27 11.60 4.93 0.49
N HIS A 28 11.40 3.67 0.89
CA HIS A 28 12.42 2.61 0.82
C HIS A 28 12.17 1.61 -0.30
N SER A 29 10.90 1.31 -0.60
CA SER A 29 10.48 0.44 -1.70
C SER A 29 9.18 0.98 -2.30
N PRO A 30 9.08 1.18 -3.63
CA PRO A 30 10.21 1.32 -4.55
C PRO A 30 11.17 2.41 -4.06
N ARG A 31 12.45 2.38 -4.44
CA ARG A 31 13.48 3.27 -3.85
C ARG A 31 13.12 4.76 -4.01
N GLY A 32 13.08 5.50 -2.91
CA GLY A 32 12.88 6.95 -2.87
C GLY A 32 14.14 7.76 -3.23
N GLY A 33 13.98 8.76 -4.08
CA GLY A 33 15.07 9.62 -4.54
C GLY A 33 15.37 10.78 -3.60
N ASN A 34 14.36 11.38 -2.94
CA ASN A 34 14.50 12.62 -2.19
C ASN A 34 15.28 13.72 -2.96
N ASN A 35 14.92 13.95 -4.23
CA ASN A 35 15.64 14.79 -5.21
C ASN A 35 17.05 14.34 -5.64
N ARG A 36 17.60 13.24 -5.10
CA ARG A 36 18.92 12.75 -5.49
C ARG A 36 18.96 12.20 -6.92
N LEU A 37 20.14 12.26 -7.53
CA LEU A 37 20.46 11.62 -8.81
C LEU A 37 21.96 11.29 -8.89
N ASP A 38 22.29 10.00 -8.79
CA ASP A 38 23.64 9.42 -9.01
C ASP A 38 24.82 10.22 -8.42
N GLU A 39 24.58 10.91 -7.30
CA GLU A 39 25.50 11.89 -6.75
C GLU A 39 26.36 11.32 -5.61
N GLU A 40 27.62 11.76 -5.56
CA GLU A 40 28.62 11.26 -4.61
C GLU A 40 28.48 11.85 -3.20
N ASN A 41 27.86 13.03 -3.12
CA ASN A 41 27.75 13.81 -1.89
C ASN A 41 26.71 13.23 -0.94
N ARG A 42 26.95 13.37 0.36
CA ARG A 42 26.06 12.83 1.40
C ARG A 42 24.71 13.56 1.42
N ASN A 43 24.75 14.87 1.21
CA ASN A 43 23.56 15.68 1.06
C ASN A 43 23.14 15.71 -0.42
N VAL A 44 21.85 15.86 -0.67
CA VAL A 44 21.28 16.24 -1.97
C VAL A 44 21.98 17.50 -2.48
N GLN A 45 22.49 17.48 -3.71
CA GLN A 45 23.14 18.61 -4.36
C GLN A 45 22.19 19.77 -4.65
N ASN A 46 20.95 19.46 -5.01
CA ASN A 46 19.93 20.45 -5.36
C ASN A 46 18.54 20.00 -4.88
N GLN A 47 18.06 20.59 -3.79
CA GLN A 47 16.71 20.33 -3.25
C GLN A 47 15.59 20.75 -4.21
N ASN A 48 15.86 21.68 -5.14
CA ASN A 48 14.84 22.23 -6.03
C ASN A 48 14.72 21.45 -7.34
N ARG A 49 15.33 20.26 -7.46
CA ARG A 49 15.47 19.55 -8.72
C ARG A 49 14.12 19.09 -9.29
N LEU A 50 13.37 18.29 -8.53
CA LEU A 50 12.12 17.66 -8.97
C LEU A 50 10.91 18.15 -8.17
N PHE A 51 11.00 18.18 -6.84
CA PHE A 51 9.86 18.40 -5.94
C PHE A 51 10.31 18.94 -4.57
N ASP A 52 9.41 19.52 -3.80
CA ASP A 52 9.72 20.05 -2.47
C ASP A 52 9.46 19.00 -1.39
N SER A 53 10.48 18.17 -1.13
CA SER A 53 10.38 17.04 -0.21
C SER A 53 10.10 17.43 1.23
N GLN A 54 10.54 18.64 1.63
CA GLN A 54 10.58 19.10 3.02
C GLN A 54 11.39 18.18 3.97
N ASN A 55 12.12 17.20 3.43
CA ASN A 55 12.90 16.22 4.18
C ASN A 55 14.36 16.66 4.39
N ASN A 56 15.08 15.91 5.21
CA ASN A 56 16.51 16.06 5.41
C ASN A 56 17.26 15.76 4.12
N ASN A 57 18.25 16.59 3.80
CA ASN A 57 19.10 16.45 2.62
C ASN A 57 19.91 15.16 2.57
N ARG A 58 20.07 14.46 3.69
CA ARG A 58 20.81 13.19 3.73
C ARG A 58 19.99 11.97 3.28
N GLY A 59 18.66 12.11 3.21
CA GLY A 59 17.76 11.04 2.83
C GLY A 59 17.80 10.71 1.34
N GLY A 60 17.14 9.62 0.95
CA GLY A 60 17.07 9.12 -0.43
C GLY A 60 18.24 8.26 -0.89
N TYR A 61 18.07 7.68 -2.07
CA TYR A 61 19.02 6.78 -2.74
C TYR A 61 19.56 7.40 -4.04
N ASN A 62 20.65 6.85 -4.58
CA ASN A 62 21.29 7.41 -5.78
C ASN A 62 20.63 6.98 -7.09
N VAL A 63 20.12 5.75 -7.16
CA VAL A 63 19.46 5.15 -8.33
C VAL A 63 18.43 4.12 -7.88
N GLY A 64 17.38 3.92 -8.69
CA GLY A 64 16.25 3.07 -8.30
C GLY A 64 15.32 2.61 -9.42
N SER A 65 15.68 2.81 -10.70
CA SER A 65 14.80 2.45 -11.81
C SER A 65 14.63 0.94 -11.94
N LEU A 66 13.38 0.47 -11.89
CA LEU A 66 12.96 -0.94 -11.96
C LEU A 66 11.74 -1.08 -12.88
N TYR A 67 11.21 -2.28 -13.06
CA TYR A 67 9.90 -2.48 -13.68
C TYR A 67 9.03 -3.45 -12.90
N TYR A 68 7.71 -3.29 -12.95
CA TYR A 68 6.78 -4.17 -12.26
C TYR A 68 5.71 -4.69 -13.21
N TYR A 69 5.27 -5.93 -13.01
CA TYR A 69 4.19 -6.49 -13.81
C TYR A 69 2.83 -6.05 -13.27
N ALA A 70 1.90 -5.73 -14.17
CA ALA A 70 0.50 -5.49 -13.80
C ALA A 70 -0.08 -6.68 -13.00
N GLY A 71 -0.78 -6.38 -11.92
CA GLY A 71 -1.33 -7.36 -10.98
C GLY A 71 -0.30 -8.07 -10.10
N SER A 72 0.96 -7.63 -10.08
CA SER A 72 1.93 -8.09 -9.06
C SER A 72 1.75 -7.32 -7.75
N THR A 73 2.15 -7.93 -6.64
CA THR A 73 2.16 -7.31 -5.32
C THR A 73 3.53 -6.67 -5.08
N LEU A 74 3.57 -5.35 -4.94
CA LEU A 74 4.76 -4.57 -4.59
C LEU A 74 4.60 -4.03 -3.15
N PRO A 75 5.45 -4.44 -2.21
CA PRO A 75 5.48 -3.82 -0.89
C PRO A 75 6.00 -2.38 -1.00
N ILE A 76 5.11 -1.42 -0.78
CA ILE A 76 5.48 -0.03 -0.57
C ILE A 76 5.95 0.09 0.87
N GLU A 77 7.21 0.45 1.07
CA GLU A 77 7.82 0.53 2.38
C GLU A 77 8.39 1.91 2.63
N TRP A 78 8.17 2.45 3.83
CA TRP A 78 8.69 3.75 4.23
C TRP A 78 9.00 3.83 5.72
N THR A 79 9.73 4.88 6.07
CA THR A 79 9.87 5.38 7.44
C THR A 79 9.38 6.81 7.51
N ASN A 80 8.82 7.20 8.65
CA ASN A 80 8.39 8.58 8.90
C ASN A 80 8.79 8.99 10.31
N GLN A 81 9.42 10.14 10.48
CA GLN A 81 10.04 10.51 11.75
C GLN A 81 9.03 10.67 12.89
N HIS A 82 7.84 11.18 12.61
CA HIS A 82 6.79 11.38 13.61
C HIS A 82 5.81 10.20 13.66
N SER A 83 4.85 10.25 14.56
CA SER A 83 3.90 9.16 14.75
C SER A 83 2.68 9.24 13.84
N CYS A 84 2.12 8.05 13.61
CA CYS A 84 0.79 7.78 13.11
C CYS A 84 0.13 6.76 14.05
N SER A 85 -1.20 6.81 14.15
CA SER A 85 -1.99 6.06 15.13
C SER A 85 -1.48 6.21 16.58
N ASN A 86 -0.99 7.40 16.93
CA ASN A 86 -0.53 7.79 18.26
C ASN A 86 -1.32 9.05 18.69
N PRO A 87 -1.71 9.17 19.98
CA PRO A 87 -2.43 10.36 20.48
C PRO A 87 -1.74 11.72 20.22
N ASN A 88 -0.43 11.73 19.97
CA ASN A 88 0.36 12.96 19.82
C ASN A 88 0.13 13.72 18.50
N SER A 89 -0.40 13.07 17.47
CA SER A 89 -0.49 13.65 16.12
C SER A 89 -1.74 13.22 15.37
N HIS A 90 -2.22 14.10 14.49
CA HIS A 90 -3.05 13.69 13.37
C HIS A 90 -2.13 13.37 12.19
N CYS A 91 -2.27 12.17 11.63
CA CYS A 91 -1.45 11.68 10.53
C CYS A 91 -2.32 11.17 9.38
N GLU A 92 -1.88 11.51 8.16
CA GLU A 92 -2.36 10.90 6.92
C GLU A 92 -1.14 10.55 6.04
N ILE A 93 -1.11 9.33 5.52
CA ILE A 93 -0.18 8.87 4.50
C ILE A 93 -0.96 8.70 3.21
N ILE A 94 -0.58 9.43 2.16
CA ILE A 94 -1.23 9.38 0.85
C ILE A 94 -0.25 8.77 -0.14
N LEU A 95 -0.63 7.64 -0.73
CA LEU A 95 0.15 6.92 -1.73
C LEU A 95 -0.45 7.20 -3.11
N GLN A 96 0.37 7.65 -4.04
CA GLN A 96 -0.05 8.02 -5.39
C GLN A 96 0.98 7.58 -6.42
N TYR A 97 0.54 7.47 -7.67
CA TYR A 97 1.43 7.28 -8.81
C TYR A 97 0.99 8.10 -10.01
N MET A 98 1.91 8.29 -10.95
CA MET A 98 1.66 8.95 -12.22
C MET A 98 2.41 8.19 -13.31
N CYS A 99 1.81 8.06 -14.48
CA CYS A 99 2.46 7.50 -15.67
C CYS A 99 2.28 8.46 -16.85
N ASN A 100 3.36 8.82 -17.51
CA ASN A 100 3.35 9.69 -18.68
C ASN A 100 4.67 9.58 -19.44
N ASP A 101 4.66 9.68 -20.77
CA ASP A 101 5.85 9.55 -21.63
C ASP A 101 7.01 10.46 -21.23
N GLN A 102 6.70 11.59 -20.58
CA GLN A 102 7.66 12.61 -20.23
C GLN A 102 8.27 12.44 -18.82
N VAL A 103 7.71 11.55 -17.98
CA VAL A 103 8.24 11.23 -16.64
C VAL A 103 9.64 10.67 -16.76
N ARG A 104 10.60 11.23 -16.03
CA ARG A 104 12.01 10.83 -16.06
C ARG A 104 12.80 11.37 -14.87
N ASP A 105 13.87 10.67 -14.53
CA ASP A 105 14.88 11.17 -13.58
C ASP A 105 15.86 12.14 -14.25
N GLY A 106 16.09 12.04 -15.57
CA GLY A 106 17.07 12.88 -16.26
C GLY A 106 18.53 12.51 -15.93
N ALA A 107 19.47 13.28 -16.46
CA ALA A 107 20.92 13.05 -16.35
C ALA A 107 21.65 14.13 -15.54
N SER A 108 20.93 15.17 -15.08
CA SER A 108 21.48 16.33 -14.38
C SER A 108 20.84 16.53 -13.02
N THR A 109 21.65 17.00 -12.06
CA THR A 109 21.17 17.44 -10.75
C THR A 109 20.55 18.84 -10.78
N GLN A 110 20.64 19.55 -11.91
CA GLN A 110 20.08 20.89 -12.08
C GLN A 110 18.55 20.87 -12.15
N THR A 111 17.93 21.95 -11.70
CA THR A 111 16.48 22.16 -11.86
C THR A 111 16.17 22.46 -13.33
N ILE A 112 15.18 21.77 -13.89
CA ILE A 112 14.71 22.02 -15.26
C ILE A 112 14.42 23.53 -15.48
N PRO A 113 14.85 24.17 -16.58
CA PRO A 113 14.64 25.59 -16.79
C PRO A 113 13.17 25.98 -16.86
N LEU A 114 12.85 27.25 -16.63
CA LEU A 114 11.48 27.77 -16.74
C LEU A 114 11.24 28.50 -18.07
N ASN A 115 12.31 29.07 -18.65
CA ASN A 115 12.28 29.64 -19.98
C ASN A 115 12.57 28.53 -21.00
N PRO A 116 11.66 28.23 -21.94
CA PRO A 116 11.89 27.20 -22.95
C PRO A 116 13.18 27.39 -23.77
N ASP A 117 13.62 28.63 -23.99
CA ASP A 117 14.86 28.93 -24.72
C ASP A 117 16.13 28.41 -24.04
N ASP A 118 16.09 28.20 -22.72
CA ASP A 118 17.20 27.64 -21.95
C ASP A 118 17.24 26.09 -22.04
N CYS A 119 16.23 25.48 -22.66
CA CYS A 119 16.13 24.04 -22.89
C CYS A 119 16.55 23.69 -24.32
N ARG A 120 17.01 22.44 -24.51
CA ARG A 120 17.39 21.93 -25.82
C ARG A 120 16.26 22.10 -26.84
N LEU A 121 16.58 22.69 -27.99
CA LEU A 121 15.63 23.00 -29.08
C LEU A 121 14.44 23.86 -28.65
N GLY A 122 14.57 24.66 -27.59
CA GLY A 122 13.48 25.53 -27.12
C GLY A 122 12.34 24.76 -26.43
N ASN A 123 12.57 23.52 -25.97
CA ASN A 123 11.51 22.65 -25.46
C ASN A 123 11.92 21.79 -24.26
N CYS A 124 11.59 22.28 -23.05
CA CYS A 124 11.87 21.59 -21.79
C CYS A 124 11.15 20.25 -21.63
N ASN A 125 9.98 20.10 -22.25
CA ASN A 125 9.21 18.86 -22.20
C ASN A 125 9.97 17.68 -22.85
N THR A 126 10.81 17.98 -23.85
CA THR A 126 11.63 17.00 -24.58
C THR A 126 13.09 16.93 -24.15
N ASP A 127 13.55 17.88 -23.32
CA ASP A 127 14.94 17.92 -22.87
C ASP A 127 15.20 16.90 -21.75
N LYS A 128 15.75 15.74 -22.14
CA LYS A 128 16.04 14.62 -21.24
C LYS A 128 17.25 14.85 -20.34
N GLU A 129 17.97 15.96 -20.48
CA GLU A 129 19.03 16.32 -19.53
C GLU A 129 18.47 16.49 -18.11
N TYR A 130 17.30 17.11 -18.00
CA TYR A 130 16.68 17.40 -16.72
C TYR A 130 15.67 16.33 -16.32
N GLY A 131 15.58 16.10 -15.01
CA GLY A 131 14.49 15.32 -14.43
C GLY A 131 13.16 16.07 -14.53
N MET A 132 12.08 15.31 -14.74
CA MET A 132 10.74 15.86 -14.87
C MET A 132 9.73 14.80 -14.44
N ASN A 133 8.93 15.08 -13.42
CA ASN A 133 7.80 14.24 -13.03
C ASN A 133 6.53 14.83 -13.65
N GLU A 134 6.13 16.01 -13.21
CA GLU A 134 5.08 16.80 -13.83
C GLU A 134 5.62 17.58 -15.02
N ASN A 135 4.82 17.73 -16.08
CA ASN A 135 5.27 18.41 -17.29
C ASN A 135 5.13 19.94 -17.21
N PHE A 136 5.76 20.64 -18.17
CA PHE A 136 5.80 22.09 -18.19
C PHE A 136 4.40 22.72 -18.27
N ASP A 137 3.51 22.16 -19.07
CA ASP A 137 2.14 22.65 -19.26
C ASP A 137 1.33 22.59 -17.96
N TYR A 138 1.46 21.50 -17.21
CA TYR A 138 0.84 21.35 -15.89
C TYR A 138 1.33 22.44 -14.94
N TYR A 139 2.64 22.66 -14.86
CA TYR A 139 3.21 23.71 -14.01
C TYR A 139 2.79 25.11 -14.42
N LEU A 140 2.76 25.43 -15.72
CA LEU A 140 2.28 26.72 -16.21
C LEU A 140 0.83 26.98 -15.82
N ASN A 141 -0.03 25.97 -15.93
CA ASN A 141 -1.41 26.06 -15.48
C ASN A 141 -1.50 26.27 -13.96
N CYS A 142 -0.73 25.54 -13.16
CA CYS A 142 -0.69 25.73 -11.71
C CYS A 142 -0.20 27.14 -11.34
N ARG A 143 0.94 27.56 -11.88
CA ARG A 143 1.52 28.89 -11.61
C ARG A 143 0.58 30.01 -12.01
N SER A 144 -0.12 29.85 -13.13
CA SER A 144 -1.06 30.86 -13.61
C SER A 144 -2.37 30.84 -12.83
N ARG A 145 -2.72 29.77 -12.12
CA ARG A 145 -3.98 29.65 -11.38
C ARG A 145 -3.99 30.50 -10.12
N GLU A 146 -5.12 31.16 -9.86
CA GLU A 146 -5.38 31.81 -8.59
C GLU A 146 -5.46 30.76 -7.46
N ARG A 147 -4.73 30.97 -6.36
CA ARG A 147 -4.81 30.08 -5.19
C ARG A 147 -6.21 30.05 -4.60
N ASN A 148 -6.56 28.95 -3.95
CA ASN A 148 -7.76 28.90 -3.14
C ASN A 148 -7.57 29.75 -1.87
N LYS A 149 -8.26 30.90 -1.83
CA LYS A 149 -8.20 31.85 -0.71
C LYS A 149 -8.93 31.37 0.55
N GLY A 150 -9.66 30.24 0.48
CA GLY A 150 -10.27 29.60 1.64
C GLY A 150 -9.30 28.77 2.48
N LEU A 151 -8.10 28.48 1.99
CA LEU A 151 -7.14 27.63 2.69
C LEU A 151 -6.55 28.33 3.91
N PHE A 152 -6.45 27.59 5.01
CA PHE A 152 -5.85 28.08 6.25
C PHE A 152 -4.39 28.51 6.05
N THR A 153 -4.06 29.72 6.49
CA THR A 153 -2.71 30.30 6.41
C THR A 153 -2.04 30.45 7.77
N ALA A 154 -2.73 30.15 8.87
CA ALA A 154 -2.31 30.57 10.21
C ALA A 154 -1.92 32.06 10.22
N ASP A 155 -0.80 32.41 10.81
CA ASP A 155 -0.19 33.75 10.84
C ASP A 155 0.77 34.02 9.67
N GLN A 156 0.88 33.11 8.68
CA GLN A 156 1.78 33.30 7.53
C GLN A 156 1.27 34.42 6.60
N ASN A 157 2.07 35.46 6.44
CA ASN A 157 1.79 36.56 5.52
C ASN A 157 2.19 36.20 4.08
N LEU A 158 1.19 36.02 3.22
CA LEU A 158 1.39 35.73 1.79
C LEU A 158 1.65 36.98 0.93
N ASN A 159 1.66 38.18 1.49
CA ASN A 159 1.97 39.45 0.81
C ASN A 159 1.17 39.69 -0.48
N ASN A 160 -0.15 39.42 -0.45
CA ASN A 160 -1.06 39.50 -1.62
C ASN A 160 -0.65 38.61 -2.81
N ARG A 161 0.22 37.61 -2.61
CA ARG A 161 0.58 36.65 -3.64
C ARG A 161 -0.55 35.64 -3.78
N ASN A 162 -1.23 35.71 -4.93
CA ASN A 162 -2.51 35.05 -5.14
C ASN A 162 -2.44 33.87 -6.11
N ARG A 163 -1.28 33.24 -6.32
CA ARG A 163 -1.14 32.10 -7.25
C ARG A 163 -1.08 30.77 -6.51
N ALA A 164 -1.50 29.67 -7.14
CA ALA A 164 -1.47 28.33 -6.55
C ALA A 164 -0.04 27.81 -6.24
N VAL A 165 1.00 28.53 -6.67
CA VAL A 165 2.38 28.28 -6.19
C VAL A 165 2.64 28.89 -4.80
N ASN A 166 1.77 29.76 -4.30
CA ASN A 166 1.88 30.41 -3.00
C ASN A 166 0.94 29.74 -2.00
N THR A 167 1.51 28.87 -1.16
CA THR A 167 0.81 28.18 -0.07
C THR A 167 1.34 28.64 1.28
N ARG A 168 0.75 28.13 2.37
CA ARG A 168 1.27 28.36 3.72
C ARG A 168 2.70 27.83 3.88
N GLN A 169 3.01 26.66 3.31
CA GLN A 169 4.36 26.06 3.37
C GLN A 169 5.33 26.63 2.32
N ASN A 170 4.81 27.23 1.25
CA ASN A 170 5.61 27.88 0.21
C ASN A 170 5.14 29.33 -0.04
N PRO A 171 5.25 30.23 0.96
CA PRO A 171 4.67 31.57 0.86
C PRO A 171 5.35 32.45 -0.22
N ASN A 172 6.59 32.14 -0.57
CA ASN A 172 7.34 32.85 -1.60
C ASN A 172 7.17 32.28 -3.01
N GLY A 173 6.51 31.11 -3.15
CA GLY A 173 6.36 30.45 -4.45
C GLY A 173 7.68 29.98 -5.04
N GLN A 174 8.59 29.51 -4.18
CA GLN A 174 9.84 28.88 -4.59
C GLN A 174 9.52 27.70 -5.52
N ARG A 175 10.30 27.55 -6.59
CA ARG A 175 10.08 26.51 -7.60
C ARG A 175 10.92 25.27 -7.31
N TYR A 176 10.27 24.11 -7.42
CA TYR A 176 10.87 22.79 -7.30
C TYR A 176 10.43 21.99 -8.53
N GLY A 177 11.35 21.79 -9.47
CA GLY A 177 11.03 21.26 -10.79
C GLY A 177 9.80 21.95 -11.42
N TYR A 178 8.77 21.15 -11.66
CA TYR A 178 7.46 21.53 -12.18
C TYR A 178 6.31 21.12 -11.24
N GLU A 179 6.61 20.94 -9.95
CA GLU A 179 5.59 20.66 -8.95
C GLU A 179 4.62 21.83 -8.76
N CYS A 180 3.35 21.51 -8.45
CA CYS A 180 2.34 22.47 -8.01
C CYS A 180 2.20 22.45 -6.47
N PRO A 181 2.71 23.46 -5.73
CA PRO A 181 2.69 23.48 -4.27
C PRO A 181 1.31 23.30 -3.65
N GLU A 182 0.26 23.91 -4.19
CA GLU A 182 -1.10 23.76 -3.67
C GLU A 182 -1.66 22.34 -3.86
N GLU A 183 -1.27 21.63 -4.93
CA GLU A 183 -1.65 20.22 -5.12
C GLU A 183 -0.90 19.29 -4.16
N ARG A 184 0.38 19.60 -3.90
CA ARG A 184 1.20 18.88 -2.94
C ARG A 184 0.62 19.01 -1.52
N ASP A 185 0.38 20.25 -1.07
CA ASP A 185 0.02 20.60 0.32
C ASP A 185 -1.39 20.19 0.73
N TYR A 186 -2.33 20.09 -0.22
CA TYR A 186 -3.74 19.90 0.10
C TYR A 186 -4.33 18.69 -0.63
N TYR A 187 -4.88 17.76 0.16
CA TYR A 187 -5.51 16.54 -0.33
C TYR A 187 -6.88 16.31 0.32
N PRO A 188 -7.90 15.83 -0.42
CA PRO A 188 -7.95 15.69 -1.88
C PRO A 188 -7.86 17.04 -2.61
N TYR A 189 -7.12 17.09 -3.72
CA TYR A 189 -6.95 18.34 -4.46
C TYR A 189 -8.19 18.61 -5.33
N TRP A 190 -8.73 19.83 -5.27
CA TRP A 190 -9.94 20.24 -6.00
C TRP A 190 -9.68 20.66 -7.45
N GLY A 191 -8.42 20.93 -7.82
CA GLY A 191 -8.03 21.24 -9.20
C GLY A 191 -7.60 19.99 -9.97
N PRO A 192 -7.27 20.13 -11.27
CA PRO A 192 -6.64 19.06 -12.04
C PRO A 192 -5.31 18.64 -11.42
N THR A 193 -5.07 17.33 -11.33
CA THR A 193 -3.83 16.71 -10.87
C THR A 193 -3.48 15.54 -11.81
N PRO A 194 -2.19 15.25 -12.07
CA PRO A 194 -1.77 14.08 -12.83
C PRO A 194 -1.57 12.84 -11.93
N TRP A 195 -1.76 12.98 -10.61
CA TRP A 195 -1.53 11.93 -9.63
C TRP A 195 -2.79 11.08 -9.43
N MET A 196 -2.64 9.78 -9.69
CA MET A 196 -3.63 8.74 -9.42
C MET A 196 -3.47 8.23 -7.99
N ASP A 197 -4.58 8.13 -7.26
CA ASP A 197 -4.58 7.72 -5.86
C ASP A 197 -4.52 6.19 -5.73
N ILE A 198 -3.54 5.70 -4.95
CA ILE A 198 -3.41 4.29 -4.59
C ILE A 198 -4.15 4.04 -3.28
N ALA A 199 -3.75 4.74 -2.22
CA ALA A 199 -4.29 4.54 -0.89
C ALA A 199 -4.17 5.80 -0.01
N VAL A 200 -5.13 5.95 0.89
CA VAL A 200 -5.12 6.94 1.97
C VAL A 200 -5.14 6.21 3.30
N LEU A 201 -4.03 6.29 4.03
CA LEU A 201 -3.91 5.72 5.37
C LEU A 201 -4.05 6.85 6.37
N THR A 202 -5.07 6.83 7.22
CA THR A 202 -5.39 7.98 8.11
C THR A 202 -5.59 7.55 9.56
N ASN A 203 -5.31 8.43 10.51
CA ASN A 203 -5.71 8.23 11.92
C ASN A 203 -7.24 8.27 12.10
N ASP A 204 -7.96 8.94 11.20
CA ASP A 204 -9.41 9.10 11.24
C ASP A 204 -10.06 8.43 10.02
N ALA A 205 -10.18 7.10 10.08
CA ALA A 205 -10.79 6.33 9.00
C ALA A 205 -12.26 6.67 8.75
N THR A 206 -12.93 7.41 9.66
CA THR A 206 -14.30 7.88 9.41
C THR A 206 -14.41 8.82 8.21
N ARG A 207 -13.28 9.38 7.77
CA ARG A 207 -13.15 10.22 6.57
C ARG A 207 -12.95 9.45 5.27
N CYS A 208 -12.79 8.13 5.32
CA CYS A 208 -12.62 7.34 4.10
C CYS A 208 -13.70 7.54 3.03
N PRO A 209 -15.00 7.66 3.36
CA PRO A 209 -16.02 7.99 2.36
C PRO A 209 -15.73 9.31 1.62
N TYR A 210 -15.22 10.32 2.33
CA TYR A 210 -14.84 11.60 1.75
C TYR A 210 -13.63 11.45 0.82
N TYR A 211 -12.53 10.83 1.25
CA TYR A 211 -11.34 10.68 0.40
C TYR A 211 -11.64 9.88 -0.87
N LYS A 212 -12.45 8.81 -0.75
CA LYS A 212 -12.85 7.98 -1.89
C LYS A 212 -13.69 8.76 -2.91
N ALA A 213 -14.74 9.45 -2.44
CA ALA A 213 -15.64 10.22 -3.30
C ALA A 213 -14.96 11.44 -3.93
N GLU A 214 -14.03 12.07 -3.21
CA GLU A 214 -13.31 13.25 -3.67
C GLU A 214 -12.02 12.90 -4.42
N SER A 215 -11.68 11.64 -4.65
CA SER A 215 -10.49 11.30 -5.44
C SER A 215 -10.64 11.70 -6.92
N ALA A 216 -9.54 12.15 -7.54
CA ALA A 216 -9.50 12.38 -8.99
C ALA A 216 -9.65 11.07 -9.80
N ASN A 217 -9.51 9.91 -9.14
CA ASN A 217 -9.77 8.62 -9.77
C ASN A 217 -11.22 8.48 -10.25
N VAL A 218 -12.18 9.02 -9.51
CA VAL A 218 -13.63 8.84 -9.75
C VAL A 218 -14.39 10.15 -9.97
N LYS A 219 -13.83 11.28 -9.54
CA LYS A 219 -14.49 12.58 -9.65
C LYS A 219 -13.74 13.50 -10.61
N PRO A 220 -14.40 14.05 -11.65
CA PRO A 220 -13.76 14.97 -12.58
C PRO A 220 -13.32 16.25 -11.89
N ARG A 221 -12.41 16.97 -12.54
CA ARG A 221 -11.84 18.24 -12.08
C ARG A 221 -12.10 19.32 -13.10
N PHE A 222 -12.02 20.57 -12.64
CA PHE A 222 -12.23 21.72 -13.50
C PHE A 222 -11.14 22.75 -13.26
N GLY A 223 -10.80 23.49 -14.31
CA GLY A 223 -9.86 24.59 -14.21
C GLY A 223 -10.05 25.61 -15.32
N CYS A 224 -9.71 26.86 -15.01
CA CYS A 224 -9.62 27.90 -16.02
C CYS A 224 -8.28 27.75 -16.76
N VAL A 225 -8.33 27.62 -18.08
CA VAL A 225 -7.16 27.35 -18.93
C VAL A 225 -7.07 28.34 -20.10
N MET A 226 -5.86 28.52 -20.61
CA MET A 226 -5.56 29.18 -21.88
C MET A 226 -4.54 28.30 -22.64
N SER A 227 -4.28 28.57 -23.92
CA SER A 227 -3.29 27.79 -24.67
C SER A 227 -1.91 27.92 -24.03
N SER A 228 -1.11 26.84 -24.07
CA SER A 228 0.24 26.82 -23.50
C SER A 228 1.12 27.93 -24.07
N ASP A 229 1.10 28.13 -25.40
CA ASP A 229 1.87 29.19 -26.08
C ASP A 229 1.54 30.57 -25.50
N PHE A 230 0.26 30.85 -25.28
CA PHE A 230 -0.17 32.11 -24.69
C PHE A 230 0.30 32.27 -23.24
N LEU A 231 0.26 31.18 -22.46
CA LEU A 231 0.77 31.18 -21.10
C LEU A 231 2.29 31.39 -21.06
N VAL A 232 3.06 30.76 -21.95
CA VAL A 232 4.52 30.95 -22.01
C VAL A 232 4.90 32.43 -22.21
N GLU A 233 4.16 33.16 -23.03
CA GLU A 233 4.42 34.58 -23.26
C GLU A 233 3.98 35.48 -22.08
N ASN A 234 3.02 35.04 -21.27
CA ASN A 234 2.32 35.90 -20.30
C ASN A 234 2.35 35.42 -18.84
N PHE A 235 2.93 34.26 -18.52
CA PHE A 235 2.95 33.66 -17.18
C PHE A 235 3.58 34.52 -16.06
N PRO A 236 4.40 35.58 -16.28
CA PRO A 236 4.79 36.50 -15.22
C PRO A 236 3.66 37.42 -14.78
N ARG A 237 2.70 37.70 -15.66
CA ARG A 237 1.69 38.75 -15.50
C ARG A 237 0.26 38.21 -15.38
N ILE A 238 0.00 37.01 -15.87
CA ILE A 238 -1.34 36.43 -15.86
C ILE A 238 -1.68 35.78 -14.52
N THR A 239 -2.96 35.81 -14.15
CA THR A 239 -3.52 35.02 -13.04
C THR A 239 -4.95 34.62 -13.42
N LEU A 240 -5.13 33.35 -13.76
CA LEU A 240 -6.37 32.73 -14.16
C LEU A 240 -7.25 32.48 -12.94
N PRO A 241 -8.54 32.88 -12.97
CA PRO A 241 -9.45 32.63 -11.86
C PRO A 241 -9.63 31.14 -11.58
N ASN A 242 -9.96 30.79 -10.33
CA ASN A 242 -10.17 29.41 -9.90
C ASN A 242 -11.66 29.03 -9.72
N THR A 243 -12.58 29.91 -10.11
CA THR A 243 -14.02 29.65 -10.15
C THR A 243 -14.55 29.72 -11.58
N LYS A 244 -15.63 28.99 -11.85
CA LYS A 244 -16.27 28.94 -13.17
C LYS A 244 -16.76 30.32 -13.59
N GLU A 245 -17.49 30.98 -12.70
CA GLU A 245 -18.13 32.27 -12.94
C GLU A 245 -17.10 33.34 -13.31
N ALA A 246 -15.98 33.38 -12.59
CA ALA A 246 -14.90 34.32 -12.89
C ALA A 246 -14.15 33.95 -14.18
N CYS A 247 -13.95 32.66 -14.46
CA CYS A 247 -13.28 32.22 -15.68
C CYS A 247 -14.06 32.59 -16.96
N GLU A 248 -15.39 32.40 -16.96
CA GLU A 248 -16.23 32.62 -18.15
C GLU A 248 -16.22 34.09 -18.64
N VAL A 249 -16.03 35.03 -17.71
CA VAL A 249 -15.91 36.47 -17.99
C VAL A 249 -14.46 36.95 -18.11
N TYR A 250 -13.48 36.11 -17.76
CA TYR A 250 -12.08 36.49 -17.79
C TYR A 250 -11.59 36.76 -19.22
N ARG A 251 -10.83 37.84 -19.38
CA ARG A 251 -10.13 38.24 -20.60
C ARG A 251 -8.73 38.72 -20.23
N TYR A 252 -7.75 38.45 -21.09
CA TYR A 252 -6.41 39.00 -20.97
C TYR A 252 -5.97 39.73 -22.26
N PRO A 253 -5.44 40.96 -22.20
CA PRO A 253 -5.22 41.77 -20.98
C PRO A 253 -6.51 42.12 -20.22
N THR A 254 -6.39 42.30 -18.90
CA THR A 254 -7.55 42.63 -18.05
C THR A 254 -8.18 43.96 -18.52
N ASN A 255 -9.50 43.99 -18.64
CA ASN A 255 -10.30 45.12 -19.15
C ASN A 255 -10.20 45.39 -20.66
N ASP A 256 -9.60 44.48 -21.43
CA ASP A 256 -9.69 44.51 -22.89
C ASP A 256 -10.91 43.68 -23.36
N PRO A 257 -11.95 44.30 -23.97
CA PRO A 257 -13.10 43.58 -24.51
C PRO A 257 -12.73 42.58 -25.61
N ASP A 258 -11.67 42.86 -26.36
CA ASP A 258 -11.14 42.03 -27.45
C ASP A 258 -9.98 41.14 -26.97
N GLY A 259 -9.68 41.16 -25.66
CA GLY A 259 -8.66 40.32 -25.04
C GLY A 259 -8.94 38.83 -25.20
N MET A 260 -7.89 38.01 -25.11
CA MET A 260 -8.02 36.57 -25.23
C MET A 260 -8.86 36.00 -24.08
N LYS A 261 -9.86 35.19 -24.42
CA LYS A 261 -10.76 34.55 -23.47
C LYS A 261 -10.16 33.28 -22.90
N ALA A 262 -10.27 33.11 -21.58
CA ALA A 262 -9.97 31.83 -20.94
C ALA A 262 -11.17 30.87 -21.03
N GLU A 263 -10.87 29.58 -20.97
CA GLU A 263 -11.86 28.51 -21.05
C GLU A 263 -11.98 27.80 -19.71
N TRP A 264 -13.20 27.62 -19.21
CA TRP A 264 -13.46 26.74 -18.08
C TRP A 264 -13.53 25.30 -18.57
N LYS A 265 -12.47 24.53 -18.33
CA LYS A 265 -12.28 23.20 -18.91
C LYS A 265 -12.46 22.11 -17.86
N GLU A 266 -13.22 21.08 -18.23
CA GLU A 266 -13.30 19.83 -17.50
C GLU A 266 -12.11 18.94 -17.81
N VAL A 267 -11.53 18.35 -16.77
CA VAL A 267 -10.56 17.27 -16.81
C VAL A 267 -11.26 16.03 -16.27
N PRO A 268 -11.53 15.02 -17.11
CA PRO A 268 -12.24 13.82 -16.68
C PRO A 268 -11.56 13.11 -15.51
N ALA A 269 -12.34 12.38 -14.72
CA ALA A 269 -11.79 11.43 -13.75
C ALA A 269 -10.95 10.36 -14.46
N PHE A 270 -9.95 9.80 -13.79
CA PHE A 270 -9.10 8.76 -14.39
C PHE A 270 -9.86 7.47 -14.75
N GLY A 271 -10.96 7.18 -14.05
CA GLY A 271 -11.78 5.99 -14.30
C GLY A 271 -11.14 4.68 -13.83
N ILE A 272 -10.25 4.73 -12.84
CA ILE A 272 -9.47 3.58 -12.35
C ILE A 272 -9.98 2.98 -11.02
N GLY A 273 -11.15 3.43 -10.54
CA GLY A 273 -11.73 3.01 -9.26
C GLY A 273 -11.28 3.88 -8.07
N GLU A 274 -12.06 3.85 -7.00
CA GLU A 274 -11.75 4.59 -5.77
C GLU A 274 -10.43 4.10 -5.14
N PRO A 275 -9.65 4.98 -4.50
CA PRO A 275 -8.47 4.56 -3.76
C PRO A 275 -8.84 3.68 -2.57
N ASP A 276 -7.89 2.84 -2.14
CA ASP A 276 -7.99 2.18 -0.86
C ASP A 276 -7.98 3.23 0.26
N CYS A 277 -8.78 3.04 1.30
CA CYS A 277 -8.72 3.92 2.46
C CYS A 277 -8.96 3.13 3.74
N ARG A 278 -8.03 3.26 4.69
CA ARG A 278 -8.03 2.55 5.97
C ARG A 278 -7.17 3.28 7.00
N GLU A 279 -7.11 2.74 8.20
CA GLU A 279 -6.29 3.25 9.27
C GLU A 279 -4.79 3.13 8.96
N THR A 280 -4.01 4.11 9.41
CA THR A 280 -2.54 4.01 9.44
C THR A 280 -2.08 2.88 10.36
N GLN A 281 -0.93 2.30 10.04
CA GLN A 281 -0.18 1.51 11.01
C GLN A 281 0.38 2.42 12.12
N PHE A 282 0.53 1.88 13.33
CA PHE A 282 1.23 2.58 14.40
C PHE A 282 2.69 2.83 14.01
N SER A 283 3.15 4.07 14.22
CA SER A 283 4.56 4.45 14.06
C SER A 283 5.05 5.22 15.28
N ARG A 284 6.26 4.92 15.72
CA ARG A 284 6.86 5.55 16.92
C ARG A 284 7.49 6.91 16.61
N ASP A 285 7.17 7.91 17.43
CA ASP A 285 7.78 9.24 17.36
C ASP A 285 9.32 9.21 17.46
N ASN A 286 9.99 9.97 16.60
CA ASN A 286 11.43 10.27 16.56
C ASN A 286 12.36 9.05 16.50
N HIS A 287 11.88 7.92 15.97
CA HIS A 287 12.67 6.69 15.79
C HIS A 287 12.49 6.12 14.37
N LEU A 288 12.52 7.01 13.36
CA LEU A 288 12.17 6.70 11.96
C LEU A 288 10.81 6.02 11.80
N GLY A 289 9.88 6.22 12.75
CA GLY A 289 8.54 5.68 12.63
C GLY A 289 8.48 4.16 12.69
N ASN A 290 9.49 3.51 13.30
CA ASN A 290 9.47 2.06 13.47
C ASN A 290 8.12 1.61 14.01
N GLY A 291 7.48 0.71 13.27
CA GLY A 291 6.20 0.13 13.62
C GLY A 291 6.34 -0.92 14.73
N ILE A 292 5.26 -1.64 14.94
CA ILE A 292 5.22 -2.72 15.93
C ILE A 292 6.30 -3.76 15.58
N GLY A 293 7.13 -4.13 16.57
CA GLY A 293 8.23 -5.08 16.37
C GLY A 293 9.49 -4.49 15.75
N GLY A 294 9.59 -3.16 15.64
CA GLY A 294 10.78 -2.47 15.12
C GLY A 294 10.94 -2.55 13.60
N GLN A 295 9.87 -2.91 12.89
CA GLN A 295 9.86 -3.03 11.43
C GLN A 295 9.44 -1.70 10.79
N PRO A 296 9.89 -1.40 9.56
CA PRO A 296 9.35 -0.29 8.78
C PRO A 296 7.86 -0.49 8.44
N LEU A 297 7.20 0.59 8.06
CA LEU A 297 5.79 0.57 7.68
C LEU A 297 5.65 0.09 6.25
N VAL A 298 4.61 -0.70 5.99
CA VAL A 298 4.40 -1.36 4.69
C VAL A 298 2.95 -1.31 4.24
N TYR A 299 2.77 -1.00 2.95
CA TYR A 299 1.52 -1.15 2.21
C TYR A 299 1.73 -2.06 1.00
N ASN A 300 1.04 -3.20 0.95
CA ASN A 300 1.13 -4.09 -0.21
C ASN A 300 0.26 -3.55 -1.36
N TRP A 301 0.89 -2.95 -2.35
CA TRP A 301 0.21 -2.41 -3.52
C TRP A 301 0.07 -3.46 -4.61
N THR A 302 -1.15 -3.67 -5.11
CA THR A 302 -1.37 -4.39 -6.35
C THR A 302 -1.13 -3.44 -7.52
N VAL A 303 -0.04 -3.67 -8.25
CA VAL A 303 0.36 -2.81 -9.37
C VAL A 303 -0.77 -2.77 -10.42
N PRO A 304 -1.27 -1.59 -10.81
CA PRO A 304 -2.43 -1.45 -11.68
C PRO A 304 -2.08 -1.86 -13.11
N ASN A 305 -3.10 -2.11 -13.93
CA ASN A 305 -2.94 -2.38 -15.36
C ASN A 305 -2.73 -1.09 -16.19
N THR A 306 -2.04 -0.10 -15.62
CA THR A 306 -1.63 1.13 -16.32
C THR A 306 -0.28 0.88 -16.99
N VAL A 307 -0.26 0.01 -18.01
CA VAL A 307 0.97 -0.36 -18.70
C VAL A 307 1.63 0.87 -19.33
N HIS A 308 2.85 1.17 -18.90
CA HIS A 308 3.58 2.36 -19.29
C HIS A 308 5.07 2.22 -18.90
N GLU A 309 6.01 2.67 -19.75
CA GLU A 309 7.45 2.54 -19.45
C GLU A 309 7.98 3.62 -18.48
N ASN A 310 7.25 4.73 -18.33
CA ASN A 310 7.63 5.85 -17.47
C ASN A 310 6.54 6.16 -16.45
N CYS A 311 6.72 5.68 -15.22
CA CYS A 311 5.88 5.96 -14.08
C CYS A 311 6.71 6.41 -12.88
N VAL A 312 6.09 7.14 -11.96
CA VAL A 312 6.69 7.55 -10.69
C VAL A 312 5.66 7.40 -9.58
N MET A 313 6.12 6.99 -8.40
CA MET A 313 5.30 6.89 -7.20
C MET A 313 5.66 8.02 -6.24
N ARG A 314 4.65 8.59 -5.58
CA ARG A 314 4.81 9.59 -4.52
C ARG A 314 4.17 9.08 -3.24
N ILE A 315 4.83 9.33 -2.13
CA ILE A 315 4.26 9.22 -0.79
C ILE A 315 4.19 10.63 -0.19
N ARG A 316 3.03 11.00 0.35
CA ARG A 316 2.87 12.22 1.14
C ARG A 316 2.56 11.88 2.58
N TYR A 317 3.13 12.67 3.48
CA TYR A 317 2.87 12.61 4.91
C TYR A 317 2.33 13.94 5.37
N ASN A 318 1.02 13.97 5.64
CA ASN A 318 0.39 15.10 6.31
C ASN A 318 0.40 14.85 7.80
N ILE A 319 0.99 15.77 8.55
CA ILE A 319 0.98 15.75 10.01
C ILE A 319 0.42 17.07 10.54
N SER A 320 -0.47 17.00 11.51
CA SER A 320 -0.95 18.17 12.24
C SER A 320 -1.05 17.88 13.74
N THR A 321 -1.16 18.94 14.53
CA THR A 321 -1.43 18.85 15.97
C THR A 321 -2.95 18.85 16.23
N GLY A 322 -3.34 18.43 17.44
CA GLY A 322 -4.74 18.53 17.91
C GLY A 322 -5.10 19.93 18.45
N ASP A 323 -4.19 20.90 18.39
CA ASP A 323 -4.37 22.23 18.99
C ASP A 323 -5.44 23.05 18.26
N TYR A 324 -5.68 22.77 16.97
CA TYR A 324 -6.77 23.35 16.18
C TYR A 324 -7.51 22.29 15.37
N ASP A 325 -8.69 22.63 14.87
CA ASP A 325 -9.47 21.73 14.00
C ASP A 325 -9.00 21.91 12.55
N GLY A 326 -8.05 21.10 12.10
CA GLY A 326 -7.47 21.20 10.75
C GLY A 326 -8.47 21.06 9.60
N TRP A 327 -9.64 20.47 9.85
CA TRP A 327 -10.65 20.21 8.82
C TRP A 327 -11.71 21.31 8.72
N ASN A 328 -12.08 21.92 9.84
CA ASN A 328 -13.06 23.02 9.86
C ASN A 328 -12.42 24.39 10.06
N THR A 329 -11.12 24.51 9.77
CA THR A 329 -10.37 25.77 9.84
C THR A 329 -9.98 26.22 8.45
N THR A 330 -10.42 27.42 8.12
CA THR A 330 -10.22 28.12 6.83
C THR A 330 -9.56 29.46 7.08
N TYR A 331 -9.20 30.19 6.03
CA TYR A 331 -8.72 31.58 6.16
C TYR A 331 -9.70 32.50 6.92
N ASN A 332 -11.01 32.26 6.81
CA ASN A 332 -12.05 33.09 7.46
C ASN A 332 -12.42 32.60 8.87
N THR A 333 -11.84 31.50 9.34
CA THR A 333 -12.15 30.95 10.64
C THR A 333 -11.47 31.79 11.72
N ASN A 334 -12.23 32.27 12.71
CA ASN A 334 -11.65 32.84 13.93
C ASN A 334 -11.09 31.69 14.77
N VAL A 335 -9.80 31.40 14.58
CA VAL A 335 -9.13 30.28 15.26
C VAL A 335 -8.93 30.57 16.73
N ASP A 336 -8.70 31.83 17.11
CA ASP A 336 -8.54 32.25 18.50
C ASP A 336 -9.83 31.99 19.30
N ALA A 337 -11.00 32.24 18.71
CA ALA A 337 -12.29 31.86 19.31
C ALA A 337 -12.44 30.36 19.60
N LYS A 338 -11.89 29.51 18.73
CA LYS A 338 -11.89 28.06 18.96
C LYS A 338 -10.86 27.66 20.02
N LEU A 339 -9.70 28.31 20.05
CA LEU A 339 -8.66 28.10 21.06
C LEU A 339 -9.18 28.50 22.45
N ALA A 340 -9.77 29.69 22.58
CA ALA A 340 -10.38 30.19 23.80
C ALA A 340 -11.39 29.19 24.39
N ALA A 341 -12.29 28.67 23.55
CA ALA A 341 -13.25 27.65 23.95
C ALA A 341 -12.58 26.35 24.43
N LYS A 342 -11.50 25.89 23.77
CA LYS A 342 -10.75 24.70 24.18
C LYS A 342 -10.08 24.85 25.55
N VAL A 343 -9.61 26.05 25.88
CA VAL A 343 -8.99 26.33 27.20
C VAL A 343 -10.00 26.78 28.26
N GLY A 344 -11.31 26.78 27.93
CA GLY A 344 -12.38 27.11 28.87
C GLY A 344 -12.51 28.61 29.19
N LEU A 345 -12.03 29.49 28.30
CA LEU A 345 -12.08 30.94 28.46
C LEU A 345 -13.10 31.57 27.50
N SER A 346 -13.64 32.73 27.88
CA SER A 346 -14.33 33.59 26.91
C SER A 346 -13.30 34.18 25.93
N GLN A 347 -13.72 34.50 24.70
CA GLN A 347 -12.80 35.06 23.70
C GLN A 347 -12.08 36.31 24.21
N ASN A 348 -12.83 37.26 24.79
CA ASN A 348 -12.24 38.48 25.34
C ASN A 348 -11.23 38.19 26.46
N GLU A 349 -11.48 37.19 27.29
CA GLU A 349 -10.55 36.81 28.35
C GLU A 349 -9.30 36.14 27.78
N ALA A 350 -9.46 35.24 26.81
CA ALA A 350 -8.35 34.58 26.12
C ALA A 350 -7.43 35.61 25.44
N ASP A 351 -8.00 36.54 24.68
CA ASP A 351 -7.26 37.60 23.99
C ASP A 351 -6.49 38.49 24.98
N ASN A 352 -7.14 38.94 26.05
CA ASN A 352 -6.50 39.74 27.09
C ASN A 352 -5.38 39.00 27.85
N ARG A 353 -5.38 37.67 27.79
CA ARG A 353 -4.40 36.80 28.44
C ARG A 353 -3.42 36.16 27.44
N GLY A 354 -3.44 36.58 26.18
CA GLY A 354 -2.51 36.12 25.15
C GLY A 354 -2.74 34.69 24.64
N PHE A 355 -3.91 34.08 24.89
CA PHE A 355 -4.26 32.76 24.34
C PHE A 355 -4.67 32.87 22.86
N VAL A 356 -3.71 33.21 22.01
CA VAL A 356 -3.88 33.37 20.56
C VAL A 356 -3.00 32.38 19.80
N LEU A 357 -3.41 32.01 18.58
CA LEU A 357 -2.65 31.11 17.73
C LEU A 357 -1.65 31.88 16.85
N GLU A 358 -0.51 32.24 17.43
CA GLU A 358 0.62 32.87 16.73
C GLU A 358 1.96 32.26 17.15
N ASN A 359 3.05 32.68 16.51
CA ASN A 359 4.39 32.25 16.91
C ASN A 359 4.77 32.83 18.28
N ASN A 360 5.21 31.96 19.17
CA ASN A 360 5.68 32.27 20.53
C ASN A 360 4.78 33.25 21.32
N PRO A 361 3.50 32.93 21.55
CA PRO A 361 2.61 33.82 22.28
C PRO A 361 3.04 33.92 23.75
N GLU A 362 2.97 35.13 24.31
CA GLU A 362 3.12 35.37 25.75
C GLU A 362 1.76 35.20 26.44
N VAL A 363 1.65 34.16 27.26
CA VAL A 363 0.36 33.73 27.85
C VAL A 363 0.32 33.99 29.35
N LYS A 364 -0.71 34.72 29.77
CA LYS A 364 -1.03 34.95 31.19
C LYS A 364 -1.84 33.80 31.78
N VAL A 365 -1.15 32.74 32.18
CA VAL A 365 -1.76 31.50 32.70
C VAL A 365 -2.47 31.71 34.04
N PHE A 366 -1.98 32.60 34.89
CA PHE A 366 -2.62 32.94 36.16
C PHE A 366 -3.14 34.37 36.10
N SER A 367 -4.46 34.57 36.25
CA SER A 367 -5.09 35.91 36.18
C SER A 367 -4.47 36.88 37.18
N ASP A 368 -4.10 36.38 38.36
CA ASP A 368 -3.70 37.18 39.51
C ASP A 368 -2.17 37.29 39.67
N ALA A 369 -1.40 36.54 38.88
CA ALA A 369 0.06 36.62 38.91
C ALA A 369 0.56 37.73 37.97
N ASN A 370 1.69 38.35 38.32
CA ASN A 370 2.34 39.38 37.51
C ASN A 370 3.54 38.82 36.75
N PHE A 371 3.31 37.73 36.01
CA PHE A 371 4.26 37.19 35.05
C PHE A 371 3.49 36.45 33.94
N ASP A 372 4.06 36.48 32.75
CA ASP A 372 3.55 35.78 31.57
C ASP A 372 4.54 34.66 31.18
N LEU A 373 4.04 33.62 30.53
CA LEU A 373 4.85 32.53 30.02
C LEU A 373 4.89 32.60 28.49
N GLU A 374 6.08 32.73 27.91
CA GLU A 374 6.25 32.56 26.46
C GLU A 374 6.15 31.08 26.12
N LEU A 375 5.21 30.71 25.25
CA LEU A 375 5.10 29.34 24.76
C LEU A 375 6.06 29.13 23.58
N ALA A 376 6.76 28.00 23.51
CA ALA A 376 7.58 27.65 22.36
C ALA A 376 6.73 27.08 21.21
N VAL A 377 5.86 27.93 20.64
CA VAL A 377 4.94 27.57 19.55
C VAL A 377 5.48 28.09 18.23
N ASN A 378 5.59 27.19 17.26
CA ASN A 378 5.85 27.55 15.88
C ASN A 378 4.64 27.19 15.01
N THR A 379 3.79 28.17 14.70
CA THR A 379 2.58 28.00 13.88
C THR A 379 2.90 27.60 12.45
N ALA A 380 4.11 27.81 11.95
CA ALA A 380 4.56 27.27 10.66
C ALA A 380 4.77 25.74 10.72
N GLN A 381 4.89 25.16 11.92
CA GLN A 381 4.94 23.71 12.15
C GLN A 381 3.57 23.08 12.40
N TYR A 382 2.51 23.89 12.56
CA TYR A 382 1.15 23.40 12.83
C TYR A 382 0.47 22.95 11.54
N GLY A 383 0.52 21.65 11.25
CA GLY A 383 0.05 21.14 9.95
C GLY A 383 1.15 21.29 8.90
N ARG A 384 1.73 20.19 8.43
CA ARG A 384 2.73 20.20 7.34
C ARG A 384 2.56 18.94 6.49
N THR A 385 2.81 19.11 5.20
CA THR A 385 2.98 18.02 4.24
C THR A 385 4.46 17.85 3.93
N PHE A 386 4.90 16.60 3.99
CA PHE A 386 6.20 16.12 3.53
C PHE A 386 5.98 15.12 2.41
N GLU A 387 6.96 14.94 1.53
CA GLU A 387 6.86 13.94 0.49
C GLU A 387 8.20 13.30 0.15
N ASP A 388 8.14 12.08 -0.37
CA ASP A 388 9.23 11.47 -1.12
C ASP A 388 8.67 10.83 -2.38
N ARG A 389 9.52 10.67 -3.39
CA ARG A 389 9.13 10.12 -4.68
C ARG A 389 10.11 9.04 -5.10
N SER A 390 9.59 7.98 -5.70
CA SER A 390 10.41 6.92 -6.26
C SER A 390 11.25 7.46 -7.44
N PHE A 391 12.28 6.71 -7.81
CA PHE A 391 12.82 6.81 -9.17
C PHE A 391 11.77 6.43 -10.20
N ALA A 392 11.98 6.82 -11.47
CA ALA A 392 11.11 6.39 -12.55
C ALA A 392 11.17 4.87 -12.75
N PHE A 393 10.02 4.22 -12.90
CA PHE A 393 9.87 2.79 -13.12
C PHE A 393 8.86 2.48 -14.23
N ALA A 394 8.91 1.27 -14.77
CA ALA A 394 7.96 0.81 -15.78
C ALA A 394 6.87 -0.10 -15.16
N ILE A 395 5.64 0.00 -15.65
CA ILE A 395 4.58 -0.98 -15.44
C ILE A 395 4.43 -1.76 -16.74
N ARG A 396 4.71 -3.06 -16.72
CA ARG A 396 4.68 -3.94 -17.90
C ARG A 396 3.47 -4.86 -17.89
N PRO A 397 3.01 -5.32 -19.08
CA PRO A 397 1.91 -6.27 -19.17
C PRO A 397 2.18 -7.50 -18.32
N ARG A 398 1.14 -8.02 -17.68
CA ARG A 398 1.22 -9.29 -16.97
C ARG A 398 1.66 -10.41 -17.92
N PRO A 399 2.67 -11.23 -17.58
CA PRO A 399 3.08 -12.33 -18.44
C PRO A 399 1.97 -13.38 -18.62
N ALA A 400 1.82 -13.89 -19.85
CA ALA A 400 0.83 -14.93 -20.16
C ALA A 400 1.10 -16.22 -19.37
N GLY A 401 0.04 -16.94 -19.01
CA GLY A 401 0.13 -18.19 -18.23
C GLY A 401 0.29 -17.98 -16.72
N THR A 402 0.15 -16.74 -16.25
CA THR A 402 0.21 -16.38 -14.83
C THR A 402 -1.15 -15.97 -14.27
N GLU A 403 -2.21 -16.08 -15.07
CA GLU A 403 -3.57 -15.72 -14.68
C GLU A 403 -4.00 -16.51 -13.42
N GLY A 404 -4.70 -15.84 -12.50
CA GLY A 404 -5.13 -16.44 -11.23
C GLY A 404 -4.01 -16.73 -10.21
N ARG A 405 -2.73 -16.52 -10.55
CA ARG A 405 -1.58 -16.71 -9.64
C ARG A 405 -1.12 -15.40 -9.03
N THR A 406 -0.57 -15.44 -7.82
CA THR A 406 0.06 -14.23 -7.24
C THR A 406 1.48 -14.06 -7.79
N ILE A 407 1.85 -12.84 -8.16
CA ILE A 407 3.23 -12.46 -8.46
C ILE A 407 3.74 -11.59 -7.31
N SER A 408 4.73 -12.05 -6.56
CA SER A 408 5.33 -11.29 -5.46
C SER A 408 6.66 -10.67 -5.90
N ASN A 409 6.83 -9.36 -5.71
CA ASN A 409 8.10 -8.70 -5.98
C ASN A 409 9.04 -8.87 -4.77
N LEU A 410 10.26 -9.33 -5.03
CA LEU A 410 11.35 -9.39 -4.06
C LEU A 410 12.49 -8.48 -4.54
N ASN A 411 12.68 -7.37 -3.82
CA ASN A 411 13.63 -6.32 -4.16
C ASN A 411 14.67 -6.09 -3.05
N VAL A 412 15.48 -5.04 -3.22
CA VAL A 412 16.45 -4.58 -2.23
C VAL A 412 16.22 -3.10 -1.92
N ARG A 413 16.07 -2.78 -0.64
CA ARG A 413 16.09 -1.42 -0.10
C ARG A 413 17.48 -1.02 0.36
N GLY A 414 17.66 0.25 0.72
CA GLY A 414 18.85 0.71 1.43
C GLY A 414 20.01 1.18 0.56
N LYS A 415 21.08 1.65 1.22
CA LYS A 415 22.34 2.06 0.58
C LYS A 415 23.59 1.58 1.36
N ARG A 416 24.77 1.75 0.76
CA ARG A 416 26.05 1.28 1.30
C ARG A 416 26.43 2.11 2.51
N GLY A 417 26.76 1.45 3.61
CA GLY A 417 27.27 2.05 4.84
C GLY A 417 26.69 1.36 6.06
N ASN A 418 27.13 1.77 7.24
CA ASN A 418 26.44 1.47 8.49
C ASN A 418 25.30 2.47 8.75
N ILE A 419 24.43 2.17 9.72
CA ILE A 419 23.22 2.94 9.97
C ILE A 419 23.51 4.42 10.23
N VAL A 420 24.59 4.76 10.94
CA VAL A 420 24.96 6.16 11.22
C VAL A 420 25.43 6.90 9.96
N GLN A 421 26.12 6.19 9.07
CA GLN A 421 26.61 6.73 7.80
C GLN A 421 25.45 7.00 6.84
N VAL A 422 24.51 6.06 6.73
CA VAL A 422 23.41 6.12 5.75
C VAL A 422 22.18 6.86 6.28
N PHE A 423 22.07 7.07 7.59
CA PHE A 423 20.98 7.82 8.20
C PHE A 423 20.81 9.19 7.52
N PRO A 424 19.56 9.59 7.22
CA PRO A 424 18.29 8.97 7.62
C PRO A 424 17.71 7.92 6.64
N SER A 425 18.43 7.56 5.59
CA SER A 425 18.14 6.32 4.84
C SER A 425 18.49 5.09 5.70
N VAL A 426 18.25 3.89 5.16
CA VAL A 426 18.56 2.61 5.83
C VAL A 426 19.69 1.85 5.12
N GLU A 427 20.28 0.89 5.84
CA GLU A 427 21.26 -0.08 5.34
C GLU A 427 20.61 -1.01 4.32
N TYR A 428 21.43 -1.73 3.53
CA TYR A 428 20.90 -2.70 2.58
C TYR A 428 20.11 -3.80 3.25
N ASP A 429 18.97 -4.10 2.65
CA ASP A 429 18.15 -5.22 3.09
C ASP A 429 17.24 -5.73 1.97
N PHE A 430 16.76 -6.97 2.10
CA PHE A 430 15.73 -7.49 1.19
C PHE A 430 14.37 -6.94 1.55
N VAL A 431 13.56 -6.60 0.56
CA VAL A 431 12.18 -6.15 0.75
C VAL A 431 11.22 -7.00 -0.11
N PRO A 432 10.30 -7.77 0.50
CA PRO A 432 10.16 -7.94 1.94
C PRO A 432 11.26 -8.84 2.53
N ASN A 433 11.65 -8.62 3.78
CA ASN A 433 12.57 -9.51 4.51
C ASN A 433 11.97 -10.90 4.75
N ASN A 434 10.66 -10.96 4.89
CA ASN A 434 9.89 -12.19 5.10
C ASN A 434 8.81 -12.26 4.02
N LEU A 435 8.97 -13.19 3.08
CA LEU A 435 7.99 -13.46 2.03
C LEU A 435 7.30 -14.79 2.33
N GLU A 436 5.98 -14.79 2.38
CA GLU A 436 5.19 -16.02 2.42
C GLU A 436 4.39 -16.14 1.12
N MET A 437 4.40 -17.31 0.50
CA MET A 437 3.69 -17.54 -0.75
C MET A 437 3.35 -19.01 -0.95
N ALA A 438 2.28 -19.29 -1.71
CA ALA A 438 1.94 -20.65 -2.11
C ALA A 438 2.93 -21.19 -3.17
N THR A 439 3.18 -22.50 -3.17
CA THR A 439 3.70 -23.19 -4.36
C THR A 439 2.75 -22.92 -5.53
N SER A 440 3.27 -22.89 -6.76
CA SER A 440 2.60 -22.44 -8.00
C SER A 440 2.34 -20.93 -8.16
N ASN A 441 2.62 -20.11 -7.15
CA ASN A 441 2.75 -18.65 -7.34
C ASN A 441 4.12 -18.29 -7.92
N TYR A 442 4.27 -17.04 -8.33
CA TYR A 442 5.49 -16.55 -8.95
C TYR A 442 6.18 -15.50 -8.08
N VAL A 443 7.51 -15.52 -8.11
CA VAL A 443 8.36 -14.49 -7.54
C VAL A 443 9.06 -13.73 -8.67
N HIS A 444 9.11 -12.41 -8.56
CA HIS A 444 9.87 -11.55 -9.45
C HIS A 444 11.02 -10.93 -8.66
N ILE A 445 12.24 -11.40 -8.95
CA ILE A 445 13.46 -11.03 -8.23
C ILE A 445 14.27 -10.07 -9.08
N GLN A 446 14.41 -8.84 -8.60
CA GLN A 446 15.21 -7.79 -9.26
C GLN A 446 15.68 -6.77 -8.23
N TRP A 447 16.72 -6.01 -8.56
CA TRP A 447 17.17 -4.87 -7.76
C TRP A 447 18.08 -3.96 -8.56
N THR A 448 18.28 -2.74 -8.04
CA THR A 448 19.36 -1.86 -8.43
C THR A 448 20.40 -1.78 -7.32
N GLY A 449 21.66 -1.58 -7.71
CA GLY A 449 22.74 -1.09 -6.88
C GLY A 449 23.27 0.24 -7.42
N SER A 450 24.37 0.73 -6.86
CA SER A 450 24.95 2.03 -7.25
C SER A 450 26.47 1.97 -7.32
N ASN A 451 27.09 2.85 -8.12
CA ASN A 451 28.54 3.04 -8.16
C ASN A 451 28.99 4.35 -7.51
N THR A 452 28.04 5.15 -7.03
CA THR A 452 28.28 6.54 -6.60
C THR A 452 27.98 6.74 -5.13
N ASN A 453 27.92 5.67 -4.32
CA ASN A 453 27.73 5.82 -2.88
C ASN A 453 28.81 6.73 -2.27
N ASN A 454 28.48 7.29 -1.10
CA ASN A 454 29.33 8.28 -0.45
C ASN A 454 30.72 7.71 -0.15
N PRO A 455 31.78 8.54 -0.29
CA PRO A 455 33.12 8.14 0.09
C PRO A 455 33.16 7.76 1.58
N ASN A 456 33.99 6.78 1.91
CA ASN A 456 34.22 6.28 3.27
C ASN A 456 33.00 5.61 3.94
N ASN A 457 31.94 5.30 3.20
CA ASN A 457 30.89 4.43 3.74
C ASN A 457 31.39 2.98 3.80
N ASP A 458 31.14 2.35 4.95
CA ASP A 458 31.53 0.97 5.23
C ASP A 458 30.85 0.01 4.25
N GLY A 459 31.57 -1.01 3.81
CA GLY A 459 31.05 -2.02 2.90
C GLY A 459 32.13 -2.90 2.31
N ASN A 460 31.73 -4.04 1.76
CA ASN A 460 32.61 -4.95 1.05
C ASN A 460 32.66 -4.64 -0.46
N GLY A 461 33.65 -5.19 -1.15
CA GLY A 461 33.90 -4.92 -2.56
C GLY A 461 34.50 -3.54 -2.81
N GLN A 462 34.58 -3.18 -4.08
CA GLN A 462 35.08 -1.92 -4.57
C GLN A 462 34.43 -0.75 -3.84
N ALA A 463 35.27 0.21 -3.45
CA ALA A 463 34.81 1.40 -2.75
C ALA A 463 33.70 2.09 -3.56
N ARG A 464 32.66 2.56 -2.83
CA ARG A 464 31.49 3.27 -3.39
C ARG A 464 30.54 2.42 -4.24
N SER A 465 30.93 1.22 -4.65
CA SER A 465 30.02 0.30 -5.33
C SER A 465 29.15 -0.48 -4.35
N ASP A 466 27.95 -0.79 -4.82
CA ASP A 466 26.97 -1.64 -4.17
C ASP A 466 26.49 -2.69 -5.16
N ARG A 467 26.54 -3.95 -4.73
CA ARG A 467 26.00 -5.10 -5.42
C ARG A 467 25.29 -5.99 -4.42
N ASN A 468 24.28 -6.69 -4.92
CA ASN A 468 23.46 -7.59 -4.15
C ASN A 468 23.40 -8.94 -4.87
N ASN A 469 23.26 -10.00 -4.10
CA ASN A 469 23.08 -11.37 -4.59
C ASN A 469 22.24 -12.16 -3.59
N ILE A 470 21.79 -13.34 -3.99
CA ILE A 470 21.04 -14.27 -3.13
C ILE A 470 21.75 -15.61 -3.13
N VAL A 471 22.13 -16.08 -1.94
CA VAL A 471 22.55 -17.47 -1.72
C VAL A 471 21.76 -18.06 -0.56
N GLN A 472 21.28 -19.29 -0.72
CA GLN A 472 20.60 -20.01 0.37
C GLN A 472 21.59 -20.28 1.52
N LEU A 473 21.19 -19.99 2.74
CA LEU A 473 21.95 -20.31 3.95
C LEU A 473 21.91 -21.82 4.22
N GLY A 474 22.97 -22.35 4.84
CA GLY A 474 22.93 -23.69 5.42
C GLY A 474 21.91 -23.78 6.55
N GLU A 475 21.49 -25.00 6.87
CA GLU A 475 20.45 -25.27 7.87
C GLU A 475 20.76 -24.63 9.23
N ALA A 476 19.69 -24.25 9.94
CA ALA A 476 19.79 -23.72 11.29
C ALA A 476 20.36 -24.78 12.24
N THR A 477 21.28 -24.37 13.10
CA THR A 477 21.86 -25.25 14.14
C THR A 477 21.11 -25.22 15.46
N TYR A 478 20.15 -24.30 15.60
CA TYR A 478 19.29 -24.14 16.77
C TYR A 478 17.87 -23.82 16.30
N ASP A 479 16.88 -24.19 17.11
CA ASP A 479 15.50 -23.77 16.88
C ASP A 479 15.40 -22.24 16.88
N GLU A 480 14.58 -21.69 15.99
CA GLU A 480 14.32 -20.24 15.97
C GLU A 480 13.61 -19.86 17.28
N GLY A 481 14.21 -18.94 18.04
CA GLY A 481 13.66 -18.48 19.30
C GLY A 481 12.22 -17.97 19.16
N SER A 482 11.36 -18.26 20.15
CA SER A 482 10.00 -17.72 20.15
C SER A 482 10.04 -16.19 20.34
N LEU A 483 9.24 -15.44 19.58
CA LEU A 483 9.04 -13.98 19.69
C LEU A 483 8.46 -13.50 21.05
N LYS A 484 8.52 -14.32 22.11
CA LYS A 484 8.13 -13.91 23.46
C LYS A 484 9.13 -12.88 23.99
N SER A 485 8.75 -11.61 23.82
CA SER A 485 9.08 -10.40 24.59
C SER A 485 10.38 -10.42 25.40
N PHE A 486 11.33 -9.58 24.97
CA PHE A 486 12.29 -8.82 25.78
C PHE A 486 12.53 -9.36 27.21
N GLY A 487 13.56 -10.20 27.39
CA GLY A 487 14.05 -10.66 28.69
C GLY A 487 15.37 -11.45 28.57
N PRO A 488 16.16 -11.60 29.66
CA PRO A 488 17.51 -12.19 29.64
C PRO A 488 17.46 -13.73 29.67
N GLY A 489 16.61 -14.33 28.84
CA GLY A 489 16.56 -15.77 28.63
C GLY A 489 17.55 -16.22 27.55
N ALA A 490 17.88 -17.51 27.54
CA ALA A 490 18.65 -18.14 26.47
C ALA A 490 17.80 -18.28 25.19
N VAL A 491 17.53 -17.16 24.52
CA VAL A 491 16.89 -17.14 23.20
C VAL A 491 18.01 -17.24 22.17
N TYR A 492 18.28 -18.46 21.70
CA TYR A 492 19.13 -18.67 20.54
C TYR A 492 18.24 -18.53 19.30
N GLY A 493 18.63 -17.70 18.34
CA GLY A 493 17.91 -17.56 17.08
C GLY A 493 18.84 -16.98 16.02
N LYS A 494 19.07 -17.73 14.95
CA LYS A 494 19.69 -17.28 13.70
C LYS A 494 18.93 -17.95 12.57
N TYR A 495 18.73 -17.26 11.45
CA TYR A 495 18.09 -17.87 10.28
C TYR A 495 18.79 -19.18 9.90
N GLY A 496 20.10 -19.14 9.68
CA GLY A 496 20.89 -20.35 9.45
C GLY A 496 22.33 -20.17 9.89
N VAL A 497 23.19 -21.13 9.55
CA VAL A 497 24.64 -20.91 9.61
C VAL A 497 25.04 -19.86 8.57
N ASN A 498 26.02 -19.00 8.88
CA ASN A 498 26.51 -17.99 7.92
C ASN A 498 27.36 -18.58 6.78
N TYR A 499 27.32 -19.90 6.61
CA TYR A 499 27.89 -20.59 5.47
C TYR A 499 26.76 -20.97 4.51
N PRO A 500 26.86 -20.66 3.21
CA PRO A 500 25.85 -21.03 2.23
C PRO A 500 25.65 -22.54 2.18
N ALA A 501 24.43 -22.96 1.85
CA ALA A 501 24.18 -24.33 1.43
C ALA A 501 24.98 -24.64 0.16
N HIS A 502 25.46 -25.87 0.02
CA HIS A 502 26.13 -26.29 -1.20
C HIS A 502 25.13 -26.19 -2.38
N VAL A 503 25.46 -25.44 -3.44
CA VAL A 503 24.50 -25.09 -4.50
C VAL A 503 23.85 -26.31 -5.17
N VAL A 504 24.56 -27.43 -5.29
CA VAL A 504 24.03 -28.68 -5.87
C VAL A 504 22.95 -29.32 -4.98
N ASN A 505 22.98 -29.04 -3.68
CA ASN A 505 22.00 -29.53 -2.71
C ASN A 505 20.95 -28.46 -2.39
N SER A 506 21.12 -27.25 -2.93
CA SER A 506 20.18 -26.15 -2.75
C SER A 506 18.91 -26.45 -3.52
N SER A 507 17.79 -26.33 -2.82
CA SER A 507 16.47 -26.54 -3.37
C SER A 507 15.63 -25.26 -3.34
N PHE A 508 16.33 -24.12 -3.25
CA PHE A 508 15.77 -22.79 -3.07
C PHE A 508 14.64 -22.52 -4.06
N LEU A 509 13.40 -22.50 -3.54
CA LEU A 509 12.14 -22.29 -4.27
C LEU A 509 11.90 -23.25 -5.46
N GLY A 510 12.69 -24.32 -5.58
CA GLY A 510 12.72 -25.22 -6.73
C GLY A 510 13.25 -24.56 -8.02
N LEU A 511 14.08 -23.53 -7.89
CA LEU A 511 14.76 -22.88 -9.02
C LEU A 511 15.80 -23.81 -9.64
N SER A 512 16.06 -23.61 -10.94
CA SER A 512 17.10 -24.35 -11.65
C SER A 512 18.48 -24.01 -11.11
N GLN A 513 19.45 -24.92 -11.24
CA GLN A 513 20.84 -24.63 -10.87
C GLN A 513 21.37 -23.38 -11.59
N GLN A 514 20.95 -23.15 -12.84
CA GLN A 514 21.33 -21.95 -13.60
C GLN A 514 20.77 -20.67 -12.96
N ASP A 515 19.52 -20.67 -12.51
CA ASP A 515 18.93 -19.54 -11.80
C ASP A 515 19.65 -19.28 -10.46
N LEU A 516 20.00 -20.34 -9.73
CA LEU A 516 20.78 -20.22 -8.50
C LEU A 516 22.17 -19.61 -8.75
N LEU A 517 22.81 -19.99 -9.86
CA LEU A 517 24.08 -19.39 -10.29
C LEU A 517 23.89 -17.92 -10.69
N HIS A 518 22.81 -17.57 -11.40
CA HIS A 518 22.50 -16.18 -11.74
C HIS A 518 22.27 -15.33 -10.49
N LEU A 519 21.53 -15.84 -9.51
CA LEU A 519 21.29 -15.19 -8.23
C LEU A 519 22.57 -15.03 -7.40
N ALA A 520 23.47 -16.02 -7.41
CA ALA A 520 24.70 -15.99 -6.65
C ALA A 520 25.75 -15.04 -7.25
N PHE A 521 25.86 -15.00 -8.58
CA PHE A 521 26.91 -14.26 -9.31
C PHE A 521 26.44 -12.97 -9.97
N ASN A 522 25.15 -12.63 -9.89
CA ASN A 522 24.58 -11.45 -10.53
C ASN A 522 24.83 -11.43 -12.06
N SER A 523 24.56 -12.58 -12.72
CA SER A 523 24.79 -12.85 -14.15
C SER A 523 23.55 -12.49 -15.00
N PRO A 524 23.67 -12.02 -16.27
CA PRO A 524 24.83 -12.05 -17.18
C PRO A 524 25.80 -10.86 -17.09
N GLY A 525 25.71 -9.99 -16.08
CA GLY A 525 26.48 -8.73 -16.01
C GLY A 525 27.99 -8.86 -15.76
N GLN A 526 28.71 -9.72 -16.50
CA GLN A 526 30.13 -9.98 -16.32
C GLN A 526 30.99 -9.31 -17.40
N PHE A 527 31.89 -8.40 -16.98
CA PHE A 527 33.01 -7.91 -17.79
C PHE A 527 34.33 -8.67 -17.50
N GLY A 528 34.25 -9.94 -17.10
CA GLY A 528 35.39 -10.86 -17.12
C GLY A 528 36.52 -10.64 -16.11
N GLY A 529 36.27 -10.08 -14.92
CA GLY A 529 37.27 -9.99 -13.85
C GLY A 529 36.81 -10.48 -12.47
N GLU A 530 37.04 -9.68 -11.42
CA GLU A 530 36.97 -10.09 -10.01
C GLU A 530 35.53 -10.30 -9.53
N LEU A 531 35.21 -11.55 -9.12
CA LEU A 531 33.88 -11.95 -8.65
C LEU A 531 33.80 -12.27 -7.16
N SER A 532 34.90 -12.30 -6.39
CA SER A 532 34.83 -12.68 -4.97
C SER A 532 33.99 -11.70 -4.15
N GLN A 533 33.88 -10.43 -4.59
CA GLN A 533 33.00 -9.42 -3.98
C GLN A 533 31.99 -8.81 -4.96
N LEU A 534 31.75 -9.47 -6.10
CA LEU A 534 30.84 -9.02 -7.18
C LEU A 534 31.26 -7.68 -7.81
N ASP A 535 32.53 -7.30 -7.75
CA ASP A 535 32.96 -5.95 -8.14
C ASP A 535 32.72 -5.65 -9.62
N ASP A 536 32.81 -6.67 -10.45
CA ASP A 536 32.57 -6.54 -11.90
C ASP A 536 31.11 -6.73 -12.32
N ALA A 537 30.20 -6.95 -11.37
CA ALA A 537 28.78 -7.09 -11.69
C ALA A 537 28.17 -5.74 -12.12
N GLY A 538 27.07 -5.80 -12.88
CA GLY A 538 26.24 -4.62 -13.18
C GLY A 538 25.47 -4.11 -11.95
N THR A 539 25.04 -2.84 -11.98
CA THR A 539 24.19 -2.26 -10.94
C THR A 539 22.76 -2.81 -10.99
N TYR A 540 22.25 -3.16 -12.17
CA TYR A 540 20.91 -3.71 -12.32
C TYR A 540 20.94 -5.24 -12.45
N PHE A 541 20.05 -5.91 -11.73
CA PHE A 541 19.82 -7.35 -11.83
C PHE A 541 18.35 -7.65 -11.99
N ASP A 542 18.04 -8.63 -12.83
CA ASP A 542 16.70 -9.18 -13.00
C ASP A 542 16.80 -10.67 -13.35
N LEU A 543 16.25 -11.52 -12.49
CA LEU A 543 16.14 -12.96 -12.76
C LEU A 543 15.00 -13.26 -13.77
N GLY A 544 14.08 -12.32 -13.92
CA GLY A 544 12.77 -12.50 -14.51
C GLY A 544 11.82 -13.22 -13.56
N LEU A 545 10.63 -13.51 -14.07
CA LEU A 545 9.60 -14.21 -13.33
C LEU A 545 9.94 -15.70 -13.16
N ARG A 546 9.81 -16.24 -11.94
CA ARG A 546 9.98 -17.69 -11.67
C ARG A 546 8.81 -18.22 -10.85
N MET A 547 8.29 -19.38 -11.24
CA MET A 547 7.29 -20.10 -10.44
C MET A 547 8.00 -20.79 -9.27
N VAL A 548 7.41 -20.68 -8.08
CA VAL A 548 7.85 -21.45 -6.91
C VAL A 548 7.27 -22.86 -7.02
N SER A 549 8.13 -23.86 -7.18
CA SER A 549 7.72 -25.25 -7.40
C SER A 549 7.92 -26.14 -6.17
N GLN A 550 8.69 -25.69 -5.19
CA GLN A 550 9.04 -26.48 -4.01
C GLN A 550 8.62 -25.80 -2.71
N GLN A 551 7.97 -26.57 -1.84
CA GLN A 551 7.57 -26.15 -0.50
C GLN A 551 8.79 -26.12 0.44
N GLY A 552 8.75 -25.23 1.42
CA GLY A 552 9.78 -25.13 2.45
C GLY A 552 9.98 -23.72 2.97
N THR A 553 10.72 -23.60 4.07
CA THR A 553 11.23 -22.32 4.56
C THR A 553 12.68 -22.18 4.13
N TYR A 554 12.95 -21.21 3.28
CA TYR A 554 14.26 -20.93 2.72
C TYR A 554 14.78 -19.63 3.30
N GLN A 555 15.91 -19.68 3.98
CA GLN A 555 16.61 -18.46 4.37
C GLN A 555 17.81 -18.25 3.46
N TYR A 556 18.11 -16.99 3.22
CA TYR A 556 19.12 -16.59 2.27
C TYR A 556 19.80 -15.31 2.73
N MET A 557 20.97 -15.05 2.17
CA MET A 557 21.74 -13.84 2.44
C MET A 557 22.34 -13.27 1.16
N CYS A 558 22.71 -11.99 1.22
CA CYS A 558 23.70 -11.44 0.31
C CYS A 558 25.10 -11.73 0.85
N THR A 559 25.96 -12.43 0.10
CA THR A 559 27.34 -12.74 0.53
C THR A 559 28.19 -11.50 0.70
N ARG A 560 27.95 -10.47 -0.12
CA ARG A 560 28.69 -9.19 -0.06
C ARG A 560 28.26 -8.34 1.13
N ASN A 561 26.97 -8.32 1.45
CA ASN A 561 26.37 -7.39 2.41
C ASN A 561 25.96 -8.08 3.73
N ASN A 562 26.72 -9.09 4.16
CA ASN A 562 26.50 -9.83 5.40
C ASN A 562 27.79 -9.83 6.24
N ASP A 563 28.02 -8.77 7.00
CA ASP A 563 29.17 -8.54 7.87
C ASP A 563 28.68 -8.26 9.30
N PHE A 564 29.08 -9.12 10.25
CA PHE A 564 28.59 -9.22 11.63
C PHE A 564 28.67 -7.93 12.48
N SER A 565 29.39 -6.91 12.01
CA SER A 565 29.60 -5.66 12.73
C SER A 565 28.51 -4.61 12.49
N ASN A 566 27.92 -4.55 11.28
CA ASN A 566 27.00 -3.48 10.87
C ASN A 566 26.06 -3.82 9.68
N ARG A 567 26.07 -5.02 9.09
CA ARG A 567 25.22 -5.34 7.92
C ARG A 567 24.75 -6.79 7.97
N ASP A 568 23.45 -7.02 8.02
CA ASP A 568 22.84 -8.35 8.04
C ASP A 568 21.77 -8.51 6.96
N GLN A 569 22.14 -8.33 5.68
CA GLN A 569 21.21 -8.47 4.56
C GLN A 569 20.81 -9.94 4.39
N LYS A 570 19.75 -10.32 5.09
CA LYS A 570 19.18 -11.66 5.12
C LYS A 570 17.67 -11.62 4.95
N GLY A 571 17.16 -12.63 4.27
CA GLY A 571 15.73 -12.81 4.06
C GLY A 571 15.27 -14.23 4.29
N ARG A 572 13.96 -14.39 4.37
CA ARG A 572 13.26 -15.67 4.49
C ARG A 572 12.10 -15.72 3.50
N VAL A 573 12.03 -16.78 2.71
CA VAL A 573 10.84 -17.13 1.93
C VAL A 573 10.23 -18.42 2.46
N THR A 574 8.95 -18.40 2.80
CA THR A 574 8.18 -19.59 3.18
C THR A 574 7.22 -19.95 2.05
N ALA A 575 7.53 -21.03 1.35
CA ALA A 575 6.72 -21.62 0.29
C ALA A 575 5.76 -22.67 0.88
N LEU A 576 4.47 -22.36 0.88
CA LEU A 576 3.42 -23.18 1.48
C LEU A 576 2.74 -24.07 0.44
N PRO A 577 2.29 -25.29 0.81
CA PRO A 577 1.60 -26.20 -0.11
C PRO A 577 0.13 -25.81 -0.39
N TYR A 578 -0.35 -24.73 0.19
CA TYR A 578 -1.72 -24.26 0.09
C TYR A 578 -1.79 -22.79 -0.31
N LEU A 579 -2.93 -22.39 -0.86
CA LEU A 579 -3.21 -21.00 -1.16
C LEU A 579 -3.30 -20.21 0.15
N THR A 580 -2.63 -19.05 0.17
CA THR A 580 -2.64 -18.10 1.28
C THR A 580 -2.84 -16.70 0.72
N GLN A 581 -3.61 -15.87 1.42
CA GLN A 581 -3.77 -14.46 1.12
C GLN A 581 -3.82 -13.66 2.43
N ASN A 582 -3.09 -12.55 2.47
CA ASN A 582 -3.00 -11.67 3.62
C ASN A 582 -3.41 -10.26 3.23
N GLN A 583 -4.21 -9.59 4.08
CA GLN A 583 -4.61 -8.21 3.87
C GLN A 583 -4.92 -7.51 5.18
N ALA A 584 -4.53 -6.24 5.31
CA ALA A 584 -4.95 -5.42 6.42
C ALA A 584 -6.32 -4.78 6.12
N ILE A 585 -7.33 -5.04 6.96
CA ILE A 585 -8.69 -4.48 6.85
C ILE A 585 -9.03 -3.76 8.15
N GLY A 586 -9.54 -2.55 8.07
CA GLY A 586 -9.95 -1.76 9.25
C GLY A 586 -11.36 -1.21 9.10
N TRP A 587 -11.63 -0.04 9.71
CA TRP A 587 -12.94 0.60 9.74
C TRP A 587 -13.50 0.91 8.36
N GLY A 588 -12.65 1.20 7.37
CA GLY A 588 -13.06 1.42 5.99
C GLY A 588 -13.73 0.22 5.30
N GLY A 589 -13.70 -0.96 5.94
CA GLY A 589 -14.16 -2.22 5.36
C GLY A 589 -13.20 -2.72 4.27
N GLY A 590 -13.60 -3.77 3.57
CA GLY A 590 -12.79 -4.35 2.50
C GLY A 590 -13.16 -5.78 2.15
N THR A 591 -12.56 -6.30 1.09
CA THR A 591 -12.73 -7.70 0.67
C THR A 591 -11.37 -8.38 0.58
N LEU A 592 -11.24 -9.51 1.25
CA LEU A 592 -10.10 -10.44 1.15
C LEU A 592 -10.58 -11.70 0.43
N ALA A 593 -10.03 -12.00 -0.75
CA ALA A 593 -10.42 -13.17 -1.54
C ALA A 593 -9.21 -14.04 -1.90
N LEU A 594 -9.40 -15.36 -1.85
CA LEU A 594 -8.48 -16.31 -2.46
C LEU A 594 -8.65 -16.32 -3.99
N ALA A 595 -7.63 -16.82 -4.69
CA ALA A 595 -7.68 -17.01 -6.14
C ALA A 595 -8.96 -17.74 -6.59
N ASP A 596 -9.45 -17.40 -7.77
CA ASP A 596 -10.68 -17.93 -8.39
C ASP A 596 -11.95 -17.78 -7.52
N ASN A 597 -11.94 -16.86 -6.55
CA ASN A 597 -13.02 -16.65 -5.58
C ASN A 597 -13.41 -17.93 -4.83
N LYS A 598 -12.45 -18.83 -4.57
CA LYS A 598 -12.68 -20.05 -3.81
C LYS A 598 -13.22 -19.79 -2.40
N ALA A 599 -12.72 -18.73 -1.78
CA ALA A 599 -13.33 -18.14 -0.60
C ALA A 599 -13.08 -16.63 -0.59
N LYS A 600 -13.97 -15.89 0.06
CA LYS A 600 -13.84 -14.46 0.27
C LYS A 600 -14.45 -14.03 1.59
N ILE A 601 -13.81 -13.06 2.22
CA ILE A 601 -14.31 -12.31 3.37
C ILE A 601 -14.70 -10.94 2.86
N MET A 602 -15.89 -10.48 3.25
CA MET A 602 -16.39 -9.14 2.95
C MET A 602 -16.74 -8.47 4.27
N VAL A 603 -16.03 -7.39 4.57
CA VAL A 603 -16.17 -6.59 5.78
C VAL A 603 -16.82 -5.27 5.38
N GLU A 604 -17.99 -5.00 5.96
CA GLU A 604 -18.67 -3.73 5.76
C GLU A 604 -17.97 -2.60 6.54
N GLN A 605 -18.20 -1.37 6.08
CA GLN A 605 -17.65 -0.20 6.74
C GLN A 605 -18.16 -0.10 8.20
N GLY A 606 -17.26 0.19 9.13
CA GLY A 606 -17.56 0.30 10.55
C GLY A 606 -17.63 -1.04 11.31
N THR A 607 -17.51 -2.18 10.62
CA THR A 607 -17.51 -3.51 11.28
C THR A 607 -16.30 -3.70 12.18
N PHE A 608 -15.13 -3.21 11.77
CA PHE A 608 -13.92 -3.19 12.59
C PHE A 608 -13.68 -1.78 13.15
N SER A 609 -13.19 -1.71 14.38
CA SER A 609 -12.85 -0.45 15.05
C SER A 609 -11.38 -0.06 14.95
N ALA A 610 -10.56 -0.99 14.44
CA ALA A 610 -9.12 -0.85 14.31
C ALA A 610 -8.63 -1.79 13.21
N LEU A 611 -7.47 -1.46 12.66
CA LEU A 611 -6.82 -2.25 11.62
C LEU A 611 -6.52 -3.68 12.08
N GLN A 612 -7.06 -4.67 11.36
CA GLN A 612 -6.82 -6.09 11.56
C GLN A 612 -5.97 -6.66 10.43
N SER A 613 -4.91 -7.41 10.77
CA SER A 613 -4.15 -8.20 9.80
C SER A 613 -4.86 -9.52 9.54
N MET A 614 -5.68 -9.55 8.49
CA MET A 614 -6.45 -10.72 8.09
C MET A 614 -5.58 -11.67 7.26
N ARG A 615 -5.68 -12.97 7.56
CA ARG A 615 -5.05 -14.04 6.79
C ARG A 615 -6.07 -15.11 6.46
N MET A 616 -6.06 -15.56 5.21
CA MET A 616 -6.93 -16.62 4.73
C MET A 616 -6.11 -17.72 4.05
N GLU A 617 -6.41 -18.97 4.36
CA GLU A 617 -5.79 -20.14 3.75
C GLU A 617 -6.86 -21.14 3.29
N GLU A 618 -6.55 -21.92 2.26
CA GLU A 618 -7.37 -23.04 1.81
C GLU A 618 -6.61 -24.36 1.92
N TRP A 619 -7.09 -25.29 2.74
CA TRP A 619 -6.52 -26.63 2.86
C TRP A 619 -7.47 -27.67 2.27
N THR A 620 -6.95 -28.61 1.49
CA THR A 620 -7.73 -29.79 1.10
C THR A 620 -8.01 -30.66 2.32
N PRO A 621 -9.05 -31.54 2.30
CA PRO A 621 -9.28 -32.49 3.37
C PRO A 621 -8.05 -33.34 3.72
N GLU A 622 -7.29 -33.77 2.72
CA GLU A 622 -6.05 -34.54 2.92
C GLU A 622 -4.99 -33.71 3.64
N GLN A 623 -4.84 -32.43 3.30
CA GLN A 623 -3.92 -31.51 3.97
C GLN A 623 -4.34 -31.25 5.42
N ALA A 624 -5.64 -31.07 5.67
CA ALA A 624 -6.16 -30.89 7.02
C ALA A 624 -5.90 -32.13 7.90
N ILE A 625 -6.09 -33.33 7.36
CA ILE A 625 -5.76 -34.60 8.04
C ILE A 625 -4.25 -34.71 8.28
N ALA A 626 -3.42 -34.41 7.28
CA ALA A 626 -1.96 -34.47 7.37
C ALA A 626 -1.35 -33.44 8.33
N SER A 627 -2.08 -32.37 8.67
CA SER A 627 -1.60 -31.31 9.56
C SER A 627 -1.35 -31.78 11.00
N ASN A 628 -1.83 -32.96 11.39
CA ASN A 628 -1.90 -33.45 12.79
C ASN A 628 -2.68 -32.52 13.73
N ARG A 629 -3.43 -31.56 13.19
CA ARG A 629 -4.29 -30.65 13.93
C ARG A 629 -5.75 -31.09 13.90
N LEU A 630 -6.15 -32.10 13.13
CA LEU A 630 -7.53 -32.58 13.06
C LEU A 630 -7.80 -33.66 14.11
N ARG A 631 -8.19 -33.27 15.33
CA ARG A 631 -8.47 -34.24 16.41
C ARG A 631 -9.84 -34.89 16.32
N SER A 632 -10.80 -34.23 15.69
CA SER A 632 -12.17 -34.73 15.51
C SER A 632 -12.73 -34.25 14.18
N GLU A 633 -13.59 -35.04 13.54
CA GLU A 633 -14.31 -34.60 12.34
C GLU A 633 -15.64 -33.91 12.69
N PRO A 634 -16.07 -32.89 11.93
CA PRO A 634 -17.40 -32.33 12.05
C PRO A 634 -18.46 -33.35 11.58
N THR A 635 -19.67 -33.22 12.10
CA THR A 635 -20.80 -34.10 11.73
C THR A 635 -21.11 -33.98 10.23
N GLY A 636 -21.45 -35.12 9.60
CA GLY A 636 -21.81 -35.23 8.18
C GLY A 636 -21.10 -36.37 7.49
N ASP A 637 -21.51 -36.70 6.27
CA ASP A 637 -21.08 -37.93 5.58
C ASP A 637 -19.84 -37.73 4.72
N LYS A 638 -19.71 -36.56 4.07
CA LYS A 638 -18.59 -36.21 3.19
C LYS A 638 -18.22 -34.74 3.35
N TYR A 639 -16.96 -34.42 3.05
CA TYR A 639 -16.51 -33.05 2.88
C TYR A 639 -17.13 -32.49 1.59
N ALA A 640 -17.93 -31.42 1.75
CA ALA A 640 -18.55 -30.70 0.65
C ALA A 640 -17.75 -29.44 0.27
N SER A 641 -16.59 -29.21 0.88
CA SER A 641 -15.67 -28.13 0.55
C SER A 641 -14.25 -28.45 1.03
N ASN A 642 -13.29 -27.64 0.59
CA ASN A 642 -12.01 -27.50 1.27
C ASN A 642 -12.18 -26.74 2.61
N PHE A 643 -11.18 -26.84 3.48
CA PHE A 643 -11.11 -26.12 4.74
C PHE A 643 -10.63 -24.69 4.49
N ILE A 644 -11.33 -23.70 5.01
CA ILE A 644 -10.95 -22.29 4.94
C ILE A 644 -10.48 -21.86 6.33
N VAL A 645 -9.20 -21.52 6.46
CA VAL A 645 -8.63 -21.03 7.71
C VAL A 645 -8.59 -19.50 7.66
N VAL A 646 -9.17 -18.85 8.66
CA VAL A 646 -9.21 -17.39 8.78
C VAL A 646 -8.56 -16.98 10.09
N GLN A 647 -7.58 -16.07 10.03
CA GLN A 647 -6.97 -15.45 11.19
C GLN A 647 -7.18 -13.92 11.19
N PRO A 648 -7.19 -13.28 12.38
CA PRO A 648 -7.09 -13.89 13.71
C PRO A 648 -8.37 -14.62 14.15
N GLU A 649 -8.23 -15.60 15.05
CA GLU A 649 -9.37 -16.36 15.60
C GLU A 649 -10.02 -15.69 16.82
N THR A 650 -9.49 -14.54 17.24
CA THR A 650 -10.10 -13.70 18.27
C THR A 650 -11.25 -12.89 17.70
N ILE A 651 -12.18 -12.48 18.55
CA ILE A 651 -13.25 -11.55 18.16
C ILE A 651 -12.62 -10.24 17.69
N MET A 652 -12.96 -9.83 16.46
CA MET A 652 -12.43 -8.64 15.80
C MET A 652 -13.45 -7.51 15.69
N THR A 653 -14.72 -7.84 15.85
CA THR A 653 -15.84 -6.89 15.69
C THR A 653 -16.21 -6.26 17.03
N GLN A 654 -16.86 -5.10 16.97
CA GLN A 654 -17.41 -4.43 18.14
C GLN A 654 -18.94 -4.43 18.10
N SER A 655 -19.56 -4.31 19.28
CA SER A 655 -21.01 -4.12 19.42
C SER A 655 -21.89 -5.18 18.73
N GLY A 656 -21.39 -6.42 18.61
CA GLY A 656 -22.12 -7.52 17.99
C GLY A 656 -22.18 -7.48 16.45
N ALA A 657 -21.40 -6.60 15.80
CA ALA A 657 -21.28 -6.59 14.35
C ALA A 657 -20.67 -7.91 13.83
N THR A 658 -20.95 -8.25 12.58
CA THR A 658 -20.43 -9.45 11.91
C THR A 658 -19.91 -9.08 10.52
N PHE A 659 -19.09 -9.95 9.94
CA PHE A 659 -18.63 -9.86 8.56
C PHE A 659 -18.97 -11.15 7.80
N THR A 660 -19.07 -11.03 6.48
CA THR A 660 -19.52 -12.13 5.63
C THR A 660 -18.33 -12.98 5.21
N VAL A 661 -18.48 -14.30 5.30
CA VAL A 661 -17.59 -15.27 4.66
C VAL A 661 -18.39 -16.00 3.59
N GLN A 662 -17.82 -16.07 2.40
CA GLN A 662 -18.30 -16.94 1.32
C GLN A 662 -17.24 -17.97 0.97
N MET A 663 -17.65 -19.19 0.73
CA MET A 663 -16.78 -20.28 0.32
C MET A 663 -17.46 -21.18 -0.71
N GLN A 664 -16.67 -21.70 -1.64
CA GLN A 664 -17.14 -22.67 -2.61
C GLN A 664 -17.49 -23.99 -1.94
N VAL A 665 -18.61 -24.56 -2.37
CA VAL A 665 -19.06 -25.89 -2.00
C VAL A 665 -19.26 -26.73 -3.25
N ASP A 666 -19.10 -28.03 -3.11
CA ASP A 666 -19.37 -29.01 -4.15
C ASP A 666 -20.82 -28.83 -4.65
N PRO A 667 -21.03 -28.52 -5.95
CA PRO A 667 -22.36 -28.30 -6.51
C PRO A 667 -23.26 -29.55 -6.44
N ASP A 668 -22.67 -30.74 -6.32
CA ASP A 668 -23.39 -32.01 -6.26
C ASP A 668 -23.70 -32.42 -4.81
N ALA A 669 -23.23 -31.66 -3.81
CA ALA A 669 -23.48 -31.93 -2.40
C ALA A 669 -24.92 -31.54 -2.01
N SER A 670 -25.63 -32.47 -1.37
CA SER A 670 -26.95 -32.25 -0.80
C SER A 670 -26.89 -31.96 0.70
N GLU A 671 -27.85 -31.18 1.21
CA GLU A 671 -27.97 -30.84 2.65
C GLU A 671 -26.63 -30.38 3.24
N VAL A 672 -26.08 -29.31 2.66
CA VAL A 672 -24.77 -28.78 3.05
C VAL A 672 -24.88 -27.94 4.33
N GLU A 673 -24.03 -28.26 5.31
CA GLU A 673 -23.92 -27.53 6.58
C GLU A 673 -22.48 -27.07 6.80
N ILE A 674 -22.31 -25.84 7.31
CA ILE A 674 -21.00 -25.26 7.60
C ILE A 674 -20.66 -25.43 9.08
N TYR A 675 -19.43 -25.86 9.35
CA TYR A 675 -18.90 -26.03 10.69
C TYR A 675 -17.65 -25.18 10.90
N ARG A 676 -17.49 -24.66 12.12
CA ARG A 676 -16.33 -23.87 12.57
C ARG A 676 -15.59 -24.57 13.72
N SER A 677 -14.27 -24.50 13.72
CA SER A 677 -13.40 -24.89 14.84
C SER A 677 -12.20 -23.96 14.99
N LYS A 678 -11.38 -24.15 16.05
CA LYS A 678 -10.06 -23.51 16.21
C LYS A 678 -9.00 -24.23 15.39
N SER A 679 -8.08 -23.49 14.75
CA SER A 679 -6.98 -24.06 13.95
C SER A 679 -5.91 -24.74 14.79
N THR A 680 -5.87 -24.48 16.10
CA THR A 680 -4.88 -25.07 17.01
C THR A 680 -4.99 -26.59 17.09
N ASP A 681 -6.22 -27.13 17.10
CA ASP A 681 -6.44 -28.55 17.39
C ASP A 681 -7.69 -29.18 16.76
N MET A 682 -8.53 -28.39 16.06
CA MET A 682 -9.76 -28.83 15.41
C MET A 682 -10.56 -29.90 16.19
N ALA A 683 -10.63 -29.73 17.52
CA ALA A 683 -11.16 -30.73 18.44
C ALA A 683 -12.65 -30.58 18.72
N THR A 684 -13.25 -29.43 18.39
CA THR A 684 -14.66 -29.15 18.65
C THR A 684 -15.24 -28.30 17.54
N TRP A 685 -16.23 -28.87 16.86
CA TRP A 685 -16.90 -28.24 15.73
C TRP A 685 -18.23 -27.66 16.14
N THR A 686 -18.48 -26.41 15.76
CA THR A 686 -19.75 -25.72 16.00
C THR A 686 -20.40 -25.42 14.66
N LYS A 687 -21.67 -25.79 14.50
CA LYS A 687 -22.43 -25.47 13.29
C LYS A 687 -22.64 -23.96 13.18
N VAL A 688 -22.37 -23.42 12.00
CA VAL A 688 -22.52 -21.99 11.68
C VAL A 688 -23.81 -21.79 10.88
N PRO A 689 -24.72 -20.89 11.31
CA PRO A 689 -25.86 -20.49 10.50
C PRO A 689 -25.39 -19.99 9.13
N SER A 690 -25.80 -20.69 8.09
CA SER A 690 -25.30 -20.49 6.73
C SER A 690 -26.43 -20.60 5.72
N SER A 691 -26.24 -19.93 4.59
CA SER A 691 -27.11 -20.01 3.42
C SER A 691 -26.29 -20.59 2.27
N VAL A 692 -26.84 -21.56 1.55
CA VAL A 692 -26.17 -22.19 0.40
C VAL A 692 -27.00 -21.89 -0.84
N SER A 693 -26.37 -21.30 -1.84
CA SER A 693 -26.99 -20.95 -3.12
C SER A 693 -26.07 -21.38 -4.25
N GLY A 694 -26.50 -22.38 -5.02
CA GLY A 694 -25.65 -23.01 -6.05
C GLY A 694 -24.41 -23.62 -5.41
N SER A 695 -23.22 -23.28 -5.94
CA SER A 695 -21.92 -23.75 -5.46
C SER A 695 -21.28 -22.84 -4.41
N THR A 696 -22.05 -21.98 -3.73
CA THR A 696 -21.50 -21.03 -2.74
C THR A 696 -22.28 -21.09 -1.44
N ALA A 697 -21.55 -21.29 -0.34
CA ALA A 697 -22.05 -21.07 1.01
C ALA A 697 -21.69 -19.66 1.50
N SER A 698 -22.63 -18.99 2.15
CA SER A 698 -22.48 -17.64 2.71
C SER A 698 -22.95 -17.62 4.16
N PHE A 699 -22.14 -17.06 5.05
CA PHE A 699 -22.43 -16.99 6.49
C PHE A 699 -21.79 -15.75 7.14
N GLN A 700 -22.30 -15.34 8.30
CA GLN A 700 -21.84 -14.17 9.06
C GLN A 700 -21.10 -14.61 10.31
N VAL A 701 -19.95 -13.97 10.60
CA VAL A 701 -19.11 -14.29 11.77
C VAL A 701 -18.50 -13.03 12.38
N ASP A 702 -18.04 -13.13 13.63
CA ASP A 702 -17.38 -12.05 14.39
C ASP A 702 -15.87 -12.27 14.58
N GLN A 703 -15.36 -13.41 14.12
CA GLN A 703 -14.00 -13.87 14.37
C GLN A 703 -13.56 -14.91 13.33
N GLY A 704 -12.26 -15.15 13.24
CA GLY A 704 -11.70 -16.21 12.42
C GLY A 704 -11.91 -17.63 12.98
N GLY A 705 -11.29 -18.58 12.33
CA GLY A 705 -11.35 -20.00 12.66
C GLY A 705 -11.14 -20.86 11.41
N VAL A 706 -11.29 -22.16 11.59
CA VAL A 706 -11.32 -23.12 10.49
C VAL A 706 -12.76 -23.42 10.14
N TYR A 707 -13.13 -23.17 8.89
CA TYR A 707 -14.47 -23.40 8.34
C TYR A 707 -14.44 -24.53 7.34
N VAL A 708 -15.44 -25.43 7.38
CA VAL A 708 -15.58 -26.51 6.41
C VAL A 708 -17.05 -26.86 6.21
N ALA A 709 -17.41 -27.20 4.98
CA ALA A 709 -18.73 -27.68 4.62
C ALA A 709 -18.80 -29.21 4.67
N ARG A 710 -19.87 -29.74 5.25
CA ARG A 710 -20.20 -31.17 5.23
C ARG A 710 -21.55 -31.38 4.57
N SER A 711 -21.65 -32.42 3.74
CA SER A 711 -22.91 -32.85 3.16
C SER A 711 -23.56 -33.94 4.00
N HIS A 712 -24.89 -33.94 4.03
CA HIS A 712 -25.68 -35.01 4.62
C HIS A 712 -26.46 -35.74 3.53
N GLN A 713 -26.58 -37.07 3.65
CA GLN A 713 -27.41 -37.84 2.74
C GLN A 713 -28.88 -37.45 2.91
N ASN A 714 -29.49 -36.96 1.84
CA ASN A 714 -30.93 -36.82 1.78
C ASN A 714 -31.57 -38.21 1.74
N LEU A 715 -31.99 -38.71 2.91
CA LEU A 715 -32.62 -40.03 3.04
C LEU A 715 -34.02 -40.10 2.43
N GLY A 716 -34.64 -38.96 2.10
CA GLY A 716 -36.00 -38.89 1.58
C GLY A 716 -36.23 -39.70 0.30
N PRO A 717 -35.44 -39.49 -0.78
CA PRO A 717 -35.52 -40.27 -2.00
C PRO A 717 -35.20 -41.76 -1.81
N ILE A 718 -34.22 -42.08 -0.96
CA ILE A 718 -33.82 -43.47 -0.68
C ILE A 718 -34.96 -44.21 0.01
N ILE A 719 -35.56 -43.60 1.03
CA ILE A 719 -36.74 -44.16 1.74
C ILE A 719 -37.91 -44.27 0.77
N GLY A 720 -38.14 -43.28 -0.10
CA GLY A 720 -39.20 -43.32 -1.12
C GLY A 720 -39.03 -44.47 -2.10
N ILE A 721 -37.81 -44.69 -2.62
CA ILE A 721 -37.50 -45.80 -3.55
C ILE A 721 -37.64 -47.14 -2.85
N VAL A 722 -37.09 -47.29 -1.64
CA VAL A 722 -37.19 -48.54 -0.87
C VAL A 722 -38.65 -48.85 -0.54
N ALA A 723 -39.44 -47.87 -0.11
CA ALA A 723 -40.87 -48.04 0.14
C ALA A 723 -41.62 -48.45 -1.14
N ALA A 724 -41.33 -47.82 -2.28
CA ALA A 724 -41.92 -48.20 -3.56
C ALA A 724 -41.58 -49.64 -3.95
N CYS A 725 -40.32 -50.06 -3.81
CA CYS A 725 -39.88 -51.43 -4.06
C CYS A 725 -40.59 -52.44 -3.14
N VAL A 726 -40.76 -52.13 -1.86
CA VAL A 726 -41.47 -52.98 -0.89
C VAL A 726 -42.95 -53.10 -1.25
N VAL A 727 -43.61 -52.01 -1.63
CA VAL A 727 -45.02 -52.02 -2.07
C VAL A 727 -45.18 -52.88 -3.32
N VAL A 728 -44.30 -52.74 -4.31
CA VAL A 728 -44.31 -53.58 -5.53
C VAL A 728 -44.15 -55.06 -5.17
N LEU A 729 -43.22 -55.38 -4.28
CA LEU A 729 -43.00 -56.76 -3.84
C LEU A 729 -44.24 -57.35 -3.15
N LEU A 730 -44.89 -56.58 -2.28
CA LEU A 730 -46.13 -56.97 -1.60
C LEU A 730 -47.28 -57.18 -2.60
N VAL A 731 -47.42 -56.31 -3.61
CA VAL A 731 -48.42 -56.48 -4.68
C VAL A 731 -48.15 -57.75 -5.47
N VAL A 732 -46.89 -58.06 -5.81
CA VAL A 732 -46.52 -59.29 -6.50
C VAL A 732 -46.85 -60.52 -5.65
N ILE A 733 -46.46 -60.54 -4.37
CA ILE A 733 -46.75 -61.65 -3.46
C ILE A 733 -48.26 -61.85 -3.27
N ALA A 734 -49.01 -60.77 -3.03
CA ALA A 734 -50.46 -60.81 -2.89
C ALA A 734 -51.13 -61.30 -4.17
N SER A 735 -50.65 -60.86 -5.34
CA SER A 735 -51.13 -61.33 -6.64
C SER A 735 -50.86 -62.83 -6.83
N VAL A 736 -49.64 -63.29 -6.52
CA VAL A 736 -49.29 -64.72 -6.60
C VAL A 736 -50.16 -65.56 -5.65
N MET A 737 -50.36 -65.11 -4.41
CA MET A 737 -51.23 -65.80 -3.45
C MET A 737 -52.71 -65.80 -3.90
N TYR A 738 -53.20 -64.69 -4.43
CA TYR A 738 -54.56 -64.57 -4.96
C TYR A 738 -54.77 -65.51 -6.15
N PHE A 739 -53.85 -65.52 -7.12
CA PHE A 739 -53.95 -66.39 -8.30
C PHE A 739 -53.73 -67.87 -7.97
N LYS A 740 -52.95 -68.20 -6.94
CA LYS A 740 -52.82 -69.57 -6.42
C LYS A 740 -54.11 -70.08 -5.76
N ARG A 741 -54.89 -69.20 -5.11
CA ARG A 741 -56.20 -69.54 -4.52
C ARG A 741 -57.36 -69.45 -5.52
N ASN A 742 -57.23 -68.67 -6.60
CA ASN A 742 -58.25 -68.47 -7.63
C ASN A 742 -57.70 -68.75 -9.05
N PRO A 743 -57.50 -70.03 -9.42
CA PRO A 743 -56.91 -70.39 -10.72
C PRO A 743 -57.73 -69.89 -11.93
N SER A 744 -59.05 -69.84 -11.80
CA SER A 744 -59.97 -69.35 -12.84
C SER A 744 -59.82 -67.85 -13.13
N SER A 745 -59.33 -67.07 -12.18
CA SER A 745 -59.06 -65.63 -12.35
C SER A 745 -57.74 -65.39 -13.11
N PHE A 746 -56.74 -66.26 -12.91
CA PHE A 746 -55.48 -66.21 -13.65
C PHE A 746 -55.68 -66.55 -15.13
N GLU A 747 -56.52 -67.54 -15.44
CA GLU A 747 -56.89 -67.87 -16.83
C GLU A 747 -57.65 -66.73 -17.53
N LYS A 748 -58.54 -66.02 -16.81
CA LYS A 748 -59.19 -64.80 -17.33
C LYS A 748 -58.19 -63.67 -17.61
N LEU A 749 -57.20 -63.48 -16.73
CA LEU A 749 -56.13 -62.49 -16.91
C LEU A 749 -55.26 -62.85 -18.13
N LYS A 750 -54.89 -64.12 -18.29
CA LYS A 750 -54.09 -64.64 -19.41
C LYS A 750 -54.84 -64.54 -20.75
N SER A 751 -56.15 -64.82 -20.73
CA SER A 751 -57.10 -64.56 -21.83
C SER A 751 -57.16 -63.07 -22.18
N GLY A 752 -57.25 -62.19 -21.17
CA GLY A 752 -57.28 -60.74 -21.34
C GLY A 752 -55.98 -60.19 -21.92
N ALA A 753 -54.83 -60.65 -21.43
CA ALA A 753 -53.52 -60.27 -21.93
C ALA A 753 -53.32 -60.70 -23.39
N ARG A 754 -53.72 -61.92 -23.77
CA ARG A 754 -53.71 -62.37 -25.18
C ARG A 754 -54.65 -61.58 -26.08
N LYS A 755 -55.80 -61.10 -25.56
CA LYS A 755 -56.71 -60.21 -26.29
C LYS A 755 -56.13 -58.79 -26.45
N ALA A 756 -55.46 -58.27 -25.42
CA ALA A 756 -54.76 -57.00 -25.48
C ALA A 756 -53.58 -57.07 -26.46
N GLU A 757 -52.74 -58.11 -26.40
CA GLU A 757 -51.65 -58.35 -27.34
C GLU A 757 -52.14 -58.41 -28.80
N ARG A 758 -53.25 -59.13 -29.07
CA ARG A 758 -53.93 -59.11 -30.37
C ARG A 758 -54.51 -57.74 -30.76
N SER A 759 -54.88 -56.91 -29.80
CA SER A 759 -55.37 -55.55 -30.03
C SER A 759 -54.24 -54.55 -30.30
N VAL A 760 -53.02 -54.79 -29.80
CA VAL A 760 -51.85 -53.93 -30.06
C VAL A 760 -51.11 -54.36 -31.33
N GLN A 761 -51.13 -55.65 -31.70
CA GLN A 761 -50.56 -56.15 -32.96
C GLN A 761 -51.27 -55.63 -34.23
N ASN A 762 -52.48 -55.08 -34.11
CA ASN A 762 -53.22 -54.46 -35.22
C ASN A 762 -53.14 -52.91 -35.23
N LYS A 763 -52.27 -52.29 -34.42
CA LYS A 763 -52.13 -50.84 -34.30
C LYS A 763 -50.68 -50.33 -34.18
N VAL A 764 -49.72 -51.04 -34.79
CA VAL A 764 -48.38 -50.49 -35.06
C VAL A 764 -48.10 -50.63 -36.55
#